data_AF-A0A941IFI6-F1
#
_entry.id   AF-A0A941IFI6-F1
#
_cell.length_a   1.000
_cell.length_b   1.000
_cell.length_c   1.000
_cell.angle_alpha   90.00
_cell.angle_beta   90.00
_cell.angle_gamma   90.00
#
_symmetry.space_group_name_H-M   'P 1'
#
loop_
_entity.id
_entity.type
_entity.pdbx_description
1 polymer ?
#
loop_
_entity_poly.entity_id
_entity_poly.type
_entity_poly.pdbx_seq_one_letter_code
_entity_poly.pdbx_strand_id
1 'polypeptide(L)'
;MTTHVLDSNRAALTQISFQRGDVFQFKGLAYYLYFNFNDLKNGVFKIDYGLAIAGEIKFFELQILGSNLKYDDLSDLHWMTDDGANYVFAKTNQILGGGDGIDFLYASQSGNVLSGGTGDDWINGSNGPDVLHGDAGNDDLFGGKGDDLLYGDVGNDHLIDAEGNNALYGGDGDDILSIFGAHGDNLLEGQEGNDQLFAGEGKDTLRGGLGDDLLSGNGNDRLEGEEGNDSLRGGSYQDGGSGDDTLDAQGSEGAVIMIGDQGNDTVRGGFGDDTLLGGKGDDWLVGRAGNNSMEGGEGNDLIQINFFPIFGSLQNKAGNSIGSGGEGDDNLIFAGGDDLISGDNGSDALFGNSGRDTLDGGTGEDFLFGGLGNDQLNAGADDDFIAGSANPLMRIVLGEDPLQFFAFDYDQDGNLISDSVGAQTLGGGDDVIDGGAGFDTLFYSGERSQYAIQMVGRVLHITDQSGKSGTDQITNVEMFVFGEQAFVFDLNSAAADTYRLYQAAFGRTPDTDGLSYWYKEMQEHHATLHDVAQNFVSSLEFQRVYGSAPVIERVLQGFYQHILGRTPDLEGYTYWHDEYVMGRIDLAGILANFSDSPENRELTAFAIQQGVPLHIDLGERYDKTNRFVYGDENSNSLSGTVGNDHLFGLQGQDQLLGGAGDDILFGAEGNDELFGGMGNDFLFGGLGENQIDGGTGIDTAYFGSAIFEQNPSRDNFAFEKVNGVLTVTNIHNGESIDHLLNVERLAFMTYIEAGDTSRWGARVIAFDFDGSAGEIFKLYEAAAGNDLASEIEAFRLGELIALRDQGQSLQSIAEQLLTSSLFSSTYSDIHNSELFVQQLYQNSLGRAPDQEGLNYWKGQLNSGKMSPADLLVTISQGQEFHLKIVGSMLNGIEYWGVLPI
;
A
#
# COMPACT_ATOMS: atom_id res chain seq x y z
N MET A 1 -30.66 -41.73 40.36
CA MET A 1 -30.79 -42.01 38.91
C MET A 1 -32.15 -42.61 38.60
N THR A 2 -33.19 -41.85 38.93
CA THR A 2 -34.56 -42.05 38.49
C THR A 2 -34.88 -40.89 37.55
N THR A 3 -35.42 -41.16 36.36
CA THR A 3 -35.85 -40.09 35.45
C THR A 3 -37.28 -39.66 35.80
N HIS A 4 -37.45 -38.40 36.17
CA HIS A 4 -38.74 -37.78 36.47
C HIS A 4 -39.22 -37.01 35.25
N VAL A 5 -40.26 -37.50 34.58
CA VAL A 5 -40.84 -36.84 33.40
C VAL A 5 -41.91 -35.83 33.83
N LEU A 6 -41.68 -34.56 33.50
CA LEU A 6 -42.55 -33.42 33.74
C LEU A 6 -43.30 -33.08 32.44
N ASP A 7 -44.55 -33.51 32.34
CA ASP A 7 -45.43 -33.24 31.17
C ASP A 7 -46.31 -32.00 31.42
N SER A 8 -46.50 -31.20 30.38
CA SER A 8 -47.51 -30.13 30.24
C SER A 8 -48.89 -30.45 30.86
N ASN A 9 -49.30 -31.73 30.91
CA ASN A 9 -50.58 -32.17 31.46
C ASN A 9 -50.58 -32.45 32.99
N ARG A 10 -49.43 -32.32 33.68
CA ARG A 10 -49.29 -32.62 35.13
C ARG A 10 -48.80 -31.44 35.98
N ALA A 11 -48.96 -30.22 35.51
CA ALA A 11 -48.56 -29.00 36.23
C ALA A 11 -49.49 -28.61 37.40
N ALA A 12 -49.84 -29.56 38.27
CA ALA A 12 -50.53 -29.29 39.53
C ALA A 12 -49.75 -29.93 40.69
N LEU A 13 -48.94 -29.11 41.38
CA LEU A 13 -48.42 -29.30 42.74
C LEU A 13 -48.14 -30.76 43.12
N THR A 14 -47.26 -31.42 42.37
CA THR A 14 -46.72 -32.72 42.79
C THR A 14 -45.45 -32.46 43.58
N GLN A 15 -45.46 -32.78 44.87
CA GLN A 15 -44.25 -32.76 45.70
C GLN A 15 -43.36 -33.92 45.24
N ILE A 16 -42.33 -33.63 44.44
CA ILE A 16 -41.41 -34.65 43.92
C ILE A 16 -40.30 -34.85 44.95
N SER A 17 -40.17 -36.09 45.44
CA SER A 17 -39.01 -36.50 46.22
C SER A 17 -37.95 -37.01 45.25
N PHE A 18 -36.76 -36.42 45.30
CA PHE A 18 -35.64 -36.80 44.45
C PHE A 18 -34.44 -37.24 45.29
N GLN A 19 -33.53 -37.97 44.65
CA GLN A 19 -32.23 -38.31 45.19
C GLN A 19 -31.12 -37.75 44.31
N ARG A 20 -29.92 -37.70 44.87
CA ARG A 20 -28.70 -37.32 44.16
C ARG A 20 -28.56 -38.14 42.85
N GLY A 21 -28.29 -37.47 41.73
CA GLY A 21 -28.19 -38.09 40.40
C GLY A 21 -29.53 -38.46 39.77
N ASP A 22 -30.65 -37.86 40.19
CA ASP A 22 -31.92 -38.00 39.46
C ASP A 22 -31.96 -37.05 38.26
N VAL A 23 -32.62 -37.47 37.18
CA VAL A 23 -32.74 -36.72 35.91
C VAL A 23 -34.16 -36.21 35.79
N PHE A 24 -34.36 -34.95 35.41
CA PHE A 24 -35.68 -34.35 35.21
C PHE A 24 -35.86 -34.02 33.73
N GLN A 25 -36.85 -34.64 33.08
CA GLN A 25 -37.11 -34.44 31.65
C GLN A 25 -38.44 -33.70 31.44
N PHE A 26 -38.43 -32.56 30.75
CA PHE A 26 -39.65 -31.81 30.41
C PHE A 26 -40.21 -32.19 29.04
N LYS A 27 -41.51 -32.48 28.94
CA LYS A 27 -42.17 -32.83 27.66
C LYS A 27 -42.94 -31.69 26.98
N GLY A 28 -42.53 -31.30 25.77
CA GLY A 28 -43.20 -30.37 24.83
C GLY A 28 -42.27 -29.36 24.12
N LEU A 29 -42.83 -28.45 23.29
CA LEU A 29 -42.08 -27.55 22.39
C LEU A 29 -41.74 -26.18 23.02
N ALA A 30 -40.46 -25.81 22.96
CA ALA A 30 -39.81 -24.52 23.28
C ALA A 30 -39.97 -24.01 24.73
N TYR A 31 -38.87 -24.03 25.50
CA TYR A 31 -38.82 -23.59 26.89
C TYR A 31 -37.60 -22.69 27.18
N TYR A 32 -37.84 -21.61 27.92
CA TYR A 32 -36.79 -20.91 28.68
C TYR A 32 -36.90 -21.38 30.14
N LEU A 33 -35.86 -22.03 30.66
CA LEU A 33 -35.71 -22.26 32.11
C LEU A 33 -34.96 -21.08 32.73
N TYR A 34 -35.58 -20.39 33.67
CA TYR A 34 -34.93 -19.31 34.43
C TYR A 34 -34.75 -19.73 35.89
N PHE A 35 -33.50 -19.90 36.30
CA PHE A 35 -33.17 -20.24 37.67
C PHE A 35 -33.01 -18.97 38.51
N ASN A 36 -33.97 -18.66 39.37
CA ASN A 36 -33.89 -17.52 40.28
C ASN A 36 -33.22 -17.93 41.61
N PHE A 37 -31.91 -17.73 41.69
CA PHE A 37 -31.10 -18.11 42.87
C PHE A 37 -31.24 -17.16 44.07
N ASN A 38 -31.99 -16.06 43.96
CA ASN A 38 -32.06 -15.03 45.00
C ASN A 38 -32.78 -15.48 46.30
N ASP A 39 -33.49 -16.61 46.27
CA ASP A 39 -34.39 -17.06 47.34
C ASP A 39 -33.87 -18.27 48.17
N LEU A 40 -32.57 -18.58 48.15
CA LEU A 40 -31.97 -19.61 49.03
C LEU A 40 -32.07 -19.31 50.54
N LYS A 41 -32.66 -18.17 50.92
CA LYS A 41 -33.02 -17.89 52.32
C LYS A 41 -34.29 -18.69 52.67
N ASN A 42 -34.12 -19.68 53.56
CA ASN A 42 -35.15 -20.51 54.22
C ASN A 42 -35.32 -21.96 53.73
N GLY A 43 -34.35 -22.53 52.99
CA GLY A 43 -34.41 -23.96 52.60
C GLY A 43 -35.47 -24.26 51.53
N VAL A 44 -35.78 -23.25 50.70
CA VAL A 44 -36.64 -23.36 49.54
C VAL A 44 -35.82 -22.94 48.32
N PHE A 45 -35.72 -23.82 47.33
CA PHE A 45 -35.16 -23.47 46.02
C PHE A 45 -36.31 -23.38 45.02
N LYS A 46 -36.37 -22.27 44.28
CA LYS A 46 -37.43 -21.99 43.31
C LYS A 46 -36.86 -22.04 41.90
N ILE A 47 -37.55 -22.75 41.03
CA ILE A 47 -37.27 -22.77 39.59
C ILE A 47 -38.50 -22.21 38.91
N ASP A 48 -38.33 -21.11 38.19
CA ASP A 48 -39.38 -20.56 37.35
C ASP A 48 -39.14 -21.05 35.92
N TYR A 49 -40.12 -21.75 35.34
CA TYR A 49 -40.04 -22.28 33.99
C TYR A 49 -41.27 -21.87 33.18
N GLY A 50 -41.07 -21.43 31.93
CA GLY A 50 -42.16 -21.07 31.03
C GLY A 50 -42.48 -22.22 30.09
N LEU A 51 -43.74 -22.68 30.01
CA LEU A 51 -44.23 -23.53 28.93
C LEU A 51 -45.06 -22.77 27.89
N ALA A 52 -44.73 -22.91 26.61
CA ALA A 52 -45.63 -22.57 25.53
C ALA A 52 -46.77 -23.60 25.43
N ILE A 53 -48.00 -23.18 25.73
CA ILE A 53 -49.20 -24.03 25.65
C ILE A 53 -50.16 -23.40 24.65
N ALA A 54 -50.30 -24.02 23.47
CA ALA A 54 -51.22 -23.59 22.41
C ALA A 54 -51.01 -22.12 21.94
N GLY A 55 -49.74 -21.67 21.87
CA GLY A 55 -49.37 -20.32 21.42
C GLY A 55 -49.31 -19.25 22.53
N GLU A 56 -49.51 -19.63 23.80
CA GLU A 56 -49.32 -18.73 24.96
C GLU A 56 -48.19 -19.25 25.87
N ILE A 57 -47.27 -18.38 26.28
CA ILE A 57 -46.25 -18.70 27.30
C ILE A 57 -46.92 -18.65 28.68
N LYS A 58 -46.88 -19.77 29.40
CA LYS A 58 -47.36 -19.90 30.79
C LYS A 58 -46.18 -20.17 31.71
N PHE A 59 -46.04 -19.38 32.76
CA PHE A 59 -44.97 -19.57 33.75
C PHE A 59 -45.44 -20.49 34.88
N PHE A 60 -44.53 -21.36 35.31
CA PHE A 60 -44.73 -22.36 36.35
C PHE A 60 -43.59 -22.26 37.35
N GLU A 61 -43.91 -22.44 38.62
CA GLU A 61 -42.94 -22.40 39.71
C GLU A 61 -42.79 -23.83 40.27
N LEU A 62 -41.56 -24.35 40.26
CA LEU A 62 -41.19 -25.56 40.99
C LEU A 62 -40.51 -25.16 42.30
N GLN A 63 -41.14 -25.51 43.43
CA GLN A 63 -40.54 -25.35 44.75
C GLN A 63 -39.90 -26.66 45.21
N ILE A 64 -38.59 -26.62 45.39
CA ILE A 64 -37.81 -27.67 46.04
C ILE A 64 -37.72 -27.33 47.54
N LEU A 65 -38.32 -28.17 48.38
CA LEU A 65 -38.40 -27.97 49.84
C LEU A 65 -37.42 -28.90 50.56
N GLY A 66 -36.53 -28.35 51.38
CA GLY A 66 -35.56 -29.13 52.15
C GLY A 66 -35.08 -28.37 53.38
N SER A 67 -35.06 -29.05 54.53
CA SER A 67 -34.80 -28.40 55.82
C SER A 67 -33.37 -27.84 56.00
N ASN A 68 -32.46 -28.08 55.05
CA ASN A 68 -31.07 -27.61 55.01
C ASN A 68 -30.49 -27.60 53.58
N LEU A 69 -31.29 -27.29 52.55
CA LEU A 69 -30.78 -27.22 51.16
C LEU A 69 -29.62 -26.23 51.08
N LYS A 70 -28.45 -26.73 50.68
CA LYS A 70 -27.30 -25.93 50.24
C LYS A 70 -27.23 -25.96 48.72
N TYR A 71 -26.51 -24.99 48.14
CA TYR A 71 -26.20 -25.02 46.71
C TYR A 71 -25.59 -26.38 46.30
N ASP A 72 -24.72 -26.94 47.16
CA ASP A 72 -24.09 -28.27 47.05
C ASP A 72 -25.04 -29.47 46.91
N ASP A 73 -26.31 -29.33 47.30
CA ASP A 73 -27.30 -30.41 47.25
C ASP A 73 -28.05 -30.47 45.89
N LEU A 74 -27.93 -29.43 45.06
CA LEU A 74 -28.60 -29.30 43.76
C LEU A 74 -27.68 -29.62 42.57
N SER A 75 -26.36 -29.64 42.79
CA SER A 75 -25.29 -29.84 41.79
C SER A 75 -25.04 -31.29 41.36
N ASP A 76 -26.06 -32.14 41.40
CA ASP A 76 -26.04 -33.46 40.75
C ASP A 76 -27.44 -33.76 40.12
N LEU A 77 -28.23 -32.72 39.84
CA LEU A 77 -29.45 -32.81 39.05
C LEU A 77 -29.13 -32.49 37.60
N HIS A 78 -29.50 -33.37 36.68
CA HIS A 78 -29.54 -33.08 35.25
C HIS A 78 -30.97 -32.72 34.87
N TRP A 79 -31.13 -31.59 34.20
CA TRP A 79 -32.42 -31.18 33.63
C TRP A 79 -32.31 -31.28 32.12
N MET A 80 -33.23 -31.99 31.50
CA MET A 80 -33.26 -32.18 30.04
C MET A 80 -34.61 -31.72 29.51
N THR A 81 -34.64 -31.08 28.37
CA THR A 81 -35.86 -30.75 27.61
C THR A 81 -36.09 -31.78 26.51
N ASP A 82 -37.24 -31.72 25.84
CA ASP A 82 -37.60 -32.66 24.77
C ASP A 82 -36.88 -32.37 23.44
N ASP A 83 -36.27 -31.20 23.29
CA ASP A 83 -35.48 -30.76 22.13
C ASP A 83 -33.99 -31.08 22.24
N GLY A 84 -33.53 -31.63 23.37
CA GLY A 84 -32.14 -32.06 23.58
C GLY A 84 -31.44 -31.31 24.71
N ALA A 85 -31.81 -30.04 24.94
CA ALA A 85 -31.13 -29.12 25.85
C ALA A 85 -31.00 -29.62 27.31
N ASN A 86 -29.79 -29.53 27.85
CA ASN A 86 -29.35 -30.01 29.16
C ASN A 86 -28.90 -28.84 30.03
N TYR A 87 -29.43 -28.74 31.24
CA TYR A 87 -28.93 -27.82 32.27
C TYR A 87 -28.21 -28.64 33.35
N VAL A 88 -26.88 -28.46 33.46
CA VAL A 88 -26.01 -29.29 34.30
C VAL A 88 -25.18 -28.41 35.24
N PHE A 89 -25.17 -28.74 36.54
CA PHE A 89 -24.42 -28.02 37.57
C PHE A 89 -23.29 -28.88 38.13
N ALA A 90 -22.03 -28.48 37.93
CA ALA A 90 -20.83 -29.23 38.31
C ALA A 90 -20.26 -28.87 39.68
N LYS A 91 -19.70 -29.86 40.38
CA LYS A 91 -18.85 -29.71 41.58
C LYS A 91 -17.37 -29.71 41.21
N THR A 92 -16.51 -29.50 42.19
CA THR A 92 -15.06 -29.62 42.05
C THR A 92 -14.61 -31.00 41.49
N ASN A 93 -13.70 -30.99 40.51
CA ASN A 93 -13.09 -32.16 39.86
C ASN A 93 -14.08 -33.13 39.17
N GLN A 94 -15.02 -32.63 38.38
CA GLN A 94 -15.99 -33.46 37.64
C GLN A 94 -15.76 -33.43 36.13
N ILE A 95 -16.02 -34.58 35.48
CA ILE A 95 -16.14 -34.73 34.02
C ILE A 95 -17.64 -34.79 33.69
N LEU A 96 -18.14 -33.86 32.89
CA LEU A 96 -19.56 -33.75 32.52
C LEU A 96 -19.69 -33.45 31.03
N GLY A 97 -20.70 -34.02 30.38
CA GLY A 97 -21.04 -33.76 28.98
C GLY A 97 -22.51 -33.34 28.88
N GLY A 98 -22.79 -32.35 28.03
CA GLY A 98 -24.13 -31.86 27.71
C GLY A 98 -24.90 -32.91 26.92
N GLY A 99 -24.52 -33.18 25.67
CA GLY A 99 -25.17 -34.19 24.83
C GLY A 99 -25.53 -33.66 23.44
N ASP A 100 -26.80 -33.82 23.04
CA ASP A 100 -27.29 -33.26 21.77
C ASP A 100 -28.22 -32.06 22.07
N GLY A 101 -28.13 -30.99 21.28
CA GLY A 101 -28.91 -29.75 21.43
C GLY A 101 -28.22 -28.70 22.31
N ILE A 102 -28.84 -27.51 22.40
CA ILE A 102 -28.31 -26.33 23.13
C ILE A 102 -28.25 -26.58 24.64
N ASP A 103 -27.07 -26.66 25.22
CA ASP A 103 -26.82 -27.03 26.61
C ASP A 103 -26.29 -25.86 27.44
N PHE A 104 -26.58 -25.85 28.74
CA PHE A 104 -26.11 -24.83 29.70
C PHE A 104 -25.40 -25.50 30.89
N LEU A 105 -24.07 -25.40 30.91
CA LEU A 105 -23.20 -26.06 31.90
C LEU A 105 -22.57 -25.02 32.84
N TYR A 106 -22.69 -25.24 34.16
CA TYR A 106 -22.15 -24.31 35.18
C TYR A 106 -21.38 -25.02 36.29
N ALA A 107 -20.10 -24.71 36.47
CA ALA A 107 -19.25 -25.20 37.55
C ALA A 107 -19.21 -24.25 38.76
N SER A 108 -18.79 -24.77 39.92
CA SER A 108 -18.97 -24.06 41.19
C SER A 108 -17.70 -23.73 41.97
N GLN A 109 -16.54 -24.40 41.78
CA GLN A 109 -15.34 -24.08 42.59
C GLN A 109 -13.94 -24.73 42.30
N SER A 110 -13.71 -25.63 41.30
CA SER A 110 -12.34 -26.04 40.81
C SER A 110 -12.27 -27.31 39.96
N GLY A 111 -11.42 -27.33 38.93
CA GLY A 111 -10.77 -28.57 38.44
C GLY A 111 -11.59 -29.35 37.42
N ASN A 112 -12.50 -28.70 36.73
CA ASN A 112 -13.58 -29.32 35.97
C ASN A 112 -13.15 -29.72 34.55
N VAL A 113 -13.80 -30.73 34.00
CA VAL A 113 -13.77 -31.07 32.57
C VAL A 113 -15.22 -31.04 32.08
N LEU A 114 -15.60 -30.04 31.30
CA LEU A 114 -16.95 -29.87 30.77
C LEU A 114 -16.91 -30.01 29.25
N SER A 115 -17.91 -30.65 28.66
CA SER A 115 -18.08 -30.81 27.21
C SER A 115 -19.52 -30.49 26.85
N GLY A 116 -19.73 -29.66 25.83
CA GLY A 116 -21.04 -29.25 25.32
C GLY A 116 -21.73 -30.39 24.58
N GLY A 117 -21.14 -30.81 23.48
CA GLY A 117 -21.55 -31.99 22.72
C GLY A 117 -21.92 -31.65 21.29
N THR A 118 -23.21 -31.53 20.97
CA THR A 118 -23.62 -31.03 19.65
C THR A 118 -24.70 -29.98 19.82
N GLY A 119 -24.68 -28.92 19.02
CA GLY A 119 -25.56 -27.76 19.18
C GLY A 119 -24.85 -26.61 19.88
N ASP A 120 -25.46 -25.43 19.84
CA ASP A 120 -24.88 -24.18 20.35
C ASP A 120 -24.99 -24.11 21.88
N ASP A 121 -23.89 -24.27 22.60
CA ASP A 121 -23.84 -24.50 24.04
C ASP A 121 -23.32 -23.29 24.83
N TRP A 122 -23.59 -23.25 26.13
CA TRP A 122 -23.11 -22.22 27.05
C TRP A 122 -22.44 -22.88 28.26
N ILE A 123 -21.13 -22.70 28.43
CA ILE A 123 -20.31 -23.44 29.41
C ILE A 123 -19.55 -22.46 30.31
N ASN A 124 -19.59 -22.65 31.64
CA ASN A 124 -18.87 -21.80 32.60
C ASN A 124 -18.10 -22.60 33.67
N GLY A 125 -16.77 -22.48 33.70
CA GLY A 125 -15.84 -23.12 34.65
C GLY A 125 -15.80 -22.46 36.04
N SER A 126 -15.98 -21.15 36.09
CA SER A 126 -16.00 -20.31 37.30
C SER A 126 -14.66 -20.11 38.00
N ASN A 127 -14.22 -21.02 38.88
CA ASN A 127 -12.95 -20.82 39.62
C ASN A 127 -12.19 -22.13 39.68
N GLY A 128 -10.86 -22.05 39.70
CA GLY A 128 -9.91 -23.16 39.64
C GLY A 128 -9.57 -23.51 38.19
N PRO A 129 -8.55 -24.37 37.96
CA PRO A 129 -8.13 -24.74 36.61
C PRO A 129 -9.12 -25.71 35.98
N ASP A 130 -9.79 -25.30 34.93
CA ASP A 130 -10.87 -26.02 34.25
C ASP A 130 -10.47 -26.36 32.80
N VAL A 131 -11.08 -27.41 32.25
CA VAL A 131 -10.96 -27.84 30.85
C VAL A 131 -12.35 -27.81 30.24
N LEU A 132 -12.59 -26.97 29.25
CA LEU A 132 -13.91 -26.81 28.61
C LEU A 132 -13.78 -27.18 27.13
N HIS A 133 -14.77 -27.92 26.61
CA HIS A 133 -14.93 -28.27 25.20
C HIS A 133 -16.32 -27.84 24.74
N GLY A 134 -16.42 -27.04 23.67
CA GLY A 134 -17.68 -26.77 22.97
C GLY A 134 -18.19 -28.02 22.24
N ASP A 135 -17.26 -28.69 21.56
CA ASP A 135 -17.45 -29.83 20.67
C ASP A 135 -18.00 -29.43 19.28
N ALA A 136 -19.31 -29.38 19.03
CA ALA A 136 -19.81 -29.07 17.69
C ALA A 136 -21.04 -28.17 17.74
N GLY A 137 -20.97 -26.96 17.20
CA GLY A 137 -21.98 -25.93 17.38
C GLY A 137 -21.31 -24.58 17.52
N ASN A 138 -22.09 -23.52 17.66
CA ASN A 138 -21.54 -22.20 17.96
C ASN A 138 -21.65 -21.94 19.47
N ASP A 139 -20.56 -22.13 20.20
CA ASP A 139 -20.54 -22.30 21.65
C ASP A 139 -19.99 -21.07 22.39
N ASP A 140 -20.55 -20.77 23.55
CA ASP A 140 -20.11 -19.71 24.46
C ASP A 140 -19.39 -20.33 25.68
N LEU A 141 -18.06 -20.24 25.74
CA LEU A 141 -17.22 -20.83 26.80
C LEU A 141 -16.65 -19.75 27.72
N PHE A 142 -16.76 -19.95 29.04
CA PHE A 142 -16.23 -19.04 30.06
C PHE A 142 -15.36 -19.80 31.08
N GLY A 143 -14.03 -19.68 31.03
CA GLY A 143 -13.11 -20.35 31.96
C GLY A 143 -13.24 -19.80 33.39
N GLY A 144 -12.89 -18.53 33.56
CA GLY A 144 -13.16 -17.77 34.78
C GLY A 144 -11.88 -17.38 35.50
N LYS A 145 -11.60 -17.98 36.66
CA LYS A 145 -10.38 -17.70 37.43
C LYS A 145 -9.60 -18.99 37.58
N GLY A 146 -8.40 -19.09 37.05
CA GLY A 146 -7.67 -20.35 37.07
C GLY A 146 -6.67 -20.39 35.93
N ASP A 147 -5.85 -21.44 35.88
CA ASP A 147 -5.12 -21.75 34.67
C ASP A 147 -6.01 -22.71 33.88
N ASP A 148 -6.78 -22.15 32.94
CA ASP A 148 -7.89 -22.79 32.25
C ASP A 148 -7.48 -23.22 30.82
N LEU A 149 -8.17 -24.23 30.29
CA LEU A 149 -7.96 -24.79 28.96
C LEU A 149 -9.31 -24.89 28.23
N LEU A 150 -9.52 -24.08 27.21
CA LEU A 150 -10.78 -23.99 26.47
C LEU A 150 -10.56 -24.44 25.02
N TYR A 151 -11.49 -25.25 24.51
CA TYR A 151 -11.57 -25.69 23.12
C TYR A 151 -12.96 -25.36 22.58
N GLY A 152 -13.07 -24.57 21.50
CA GLY A 152 -14.33 -24.39 20.77
C GLY A 152 -14.68 -25.67 20.00
N ASP A 153 -13.68 -26.22 19.31
CA ASP A 153 -13.74 -27.42 18.47
C ASP A 153 -14.37 -27.16 17.08
N VAL A 154 -15.66 -27.36 16.83
CA VAL A 154 -16.25 -27.14 15.48
C VAL A 154 -17.43 -26.19 15.52
N GLY A 155 -17.32 -25.05 14.85
CA GLY A 155 -18.35 -24.03 14.69
C GLY A 155 -17.76 -22.66 15.00
N ASN A 156 -18.60 -21.62 15.01
CA ASN A 156 -18.16 -20.26 15.30
C ASN A 156 -18.36 -19.98 16.79
N ASP A 157 -17.30 -20.13 17.56
CA ASP A 157 -17.28 -20.18 19.00
C ASP A 157 -16.82 -18.86 19.63
N HIS A 158 -17.16 -18.70 20.90
CA HIS A 158 -16.81 -17.53 21.69
C HIS A 158 -16.22 -17.96 23.03
N LEU A 159 -14.90 -17.86 23.13
CA LEU A 159 -14.11 -18.29 24.27
C LEU A 159 -13.65 -17.07 25.07
N ILE A 160 -14.12 -16.97 26.31
CA ILE A 160 -13.74 -15.90 27.23
C ILE A 160 -13.04 -16.45 28.46
N ASP A 161 -11.93 -15.83 28.82
CA ASP A 161 -11.28 -16.08 30.10
C ASP A 161 -10.81 -14.81 30.84
N ALA A 162 -10.24 -14.99 32.03
CA ALA A 162 -9.67 -13.92 32.85
C ALA A 162 -8.33 -14.30 33.53
N GLU A 163 -8.24 -14.18 34.86
CA GLU A 163 -6.97 -14.28 35.61
C GLU A 163 -6.36 -15.69 35.55
N GLY A 164 -5.10 -15.81 35.12
CA GLY A 164 -4.32 -17.05 35.11
C GLY A 164 -3.52 -17.23 33.82
N ASN A 165 -2.75 -18.32 33.71
CA ASN A 165 -2.06 -18.68 32.46
C ASN A 165 -2.94 -19.66 31.68
N ASN A 166 -3.73 -19.12 30.76
CA ASN A 166 -4.78 -19.86 30.06
C ASN A 166 -4.34 -20.28 28.65
N ALA A 167 -4.99 -21.32 28.14
CA ALA A 167 -4.86 -21.74 26.75
C ALA A 167 -6.24 -21.87 26.10
N LEU A 168 -6.50 -21.09 25.06
CA LEU A 168 -7.75 -21.07 24.32
C LEU A 168 -7.46 -21.52 22.88
N TYR A 169 -8.26 -22.45 22.37
CA TYR A 169 -8.19 -22.97 21.01
C TYR A 169 -9.58 -22.80 20.39
N GLY A 170 -9.68 -22.05 19.29
CA GLY A 170 -10.92 -21.85 18.54
C GLY A 170 -11.39 -23.16 17.92
N GLY A 171 -10.72 -23.59 16.86
CA GLY A 171 -11.04 -24.83 16.16
C GLY A 171 -11.38 -24.59 14.70
N ASP A 172 -12.39 -25.28 14.18
CA ASP A 172 -12.91 -25.06 12.84
C ASP A 172 -14.06 -24.04 12.89
N GLY A 173 -13.92 -22.83 12.34
CA GLY A 173 -14.97 -21.81 12.25
C GLY A 173 -14.44 -20.41 12.55
N ASP A 174 -15.28 -19.38 12.36
CA ASP A 174 -14.85 -18.00 12.68
C ASP A 174 -15.08 -17.72 14.18
N ASP A 175 -14.00 -17.73 14.96
CA ASP A 175 -14.02 -17.74 16.42
C ASP A 175 -13.65 -16.40 17.05
N ILE A 176 -14.07 -16.20 18.31
CA ILE A 176 -13.69 -15.05 19.13
C ILE A 176 -13.06 -15.52 20.44
N LEU A 177 -11.77 -15.29 20.60
CA LEU A 177 -10.99 -15.65 21.80
C LEU A 177 -10.58 -14.38 22.54
N SER A 178 -11.03 -14.21 23.79
CA SER A 178 -10.76 -12.99 24.56
C SER A 178 -10.40 -13.25 26.01
N ILE A 179 -9.31 -12.62 26.47
CA ILE A 179 -8.89 -12.59 27.87
C ILE A 179 -9.17 -11.21 28.47
N PHE A 180 -9.96 -11.15 29.55
CA PHE A 180 -10.26 -9.90 30.26
C PHE A 180 -9.60 -9.86 31.65
N GLY A 181 -8.84 -8.80 31.93
CA GLY A 181 -8.21 -8.57 33.24
C GLY A 181 -6.68 -8.51 33.14
N ALA A 182 -5.99 -8.48 34.28
CA ALA A 182 -4.53 -8.43 34.31
C ALA A 182 -3.94 -9.66 35.01
N HIS A 183 -2.83 -10.14 34.43
CA HIS A 183 -1.91 -11.20 34.86
C HIS A 183 -2.23 -12.61 34.31
N GLY A 184 -1.40 -13.00 33.35
CA GLY A 184 -1.29 -14.31 32.73
C GLY A 184 -0.23 -14.25 31.63
N ASP A 185 0.48 -15.34 31.38
CA ASP A 185 1.17 -15.56 30.11
C ASP A 185 0.31 -16.60 29.38
N ASN A 186 -0.51 -16.16 28.41
CA ASN A 186 -1.57 -16.96 27.78
C ASN A 186 -1.18 -17.44 26.38
N LEU A 187 -1.87 -18.48 25.90
CA LEU A 187 -1.82 -18.98 24.54
C LEU A 187 -3.22 -18.93 23.92
N LEU A 188 -3.37 -18.22 22.81
CA LEU A 188 -4.60 -18.20 22.01
C LEU A 188 -4.25 -18.71 20.61
N GLU A 189 -4.99 -19.71 20.13
CA GLU A 189 -4.87 -20.25 18.76
C GLU A 189 -6.26 -20.24 18.10
N GLY A 190 -6.42 -19.52 16.98
CA GLY A 190 -7.67 -19.47 16.21
C GLY A 190 -7.95 -20.79 15.50
N GLN A 191 -6.98 -21.25 14.70
CA GLN A 191 -6.99 -22.47 13.89
C GLN A 191 -7.61 -22.30 12.50
N GLU A 192 -8.72 -22.94 12.12
CA GLU A 192 -9.28 -22.75 10.76
C GLU A 192 -10.44 -21.76 10.81
N GLY A 193 -10.38 -20.64 10.10
CA GLY A 193 -11.47 -19.66 10.03
C GLY A 193 -10.95 -18.23 10.16
N ASN A 194 -11.83 -17.24 10.07
CA ASN A 194 -11.44 -15.83 10.23
C ASN A 194 -11.68 -15.41 11.69
N ASP A 195 -10.64 -15.48 12.50
CA ASP A 195 -10.70 -15.42 13.95
C ASP A 195 -10.38 -14.04 14.54
N GLN A 196 -10.83 -13.82 15.78
CA GLN A 196 -10.49 -12.62 16.55
C GLN A 196 -9.88 -12.96 17.91
N LEU A 197 -8.60 -12.63 18.10
CA LEU A 197 -7.84 -12.99 19.28
C LEU A 197 -7.42 -11.73 20.07
N PHE A 198 -7.84 -11.65 21.33
CA PHE A 198 -7.54 -10.53 22.24
C PHE A 198 -6.94 -11.01 23.56
N ALA A 199 -5.62 -10.93 23.74
CA ALA A 199 -4.95 -11.50 24.92
C ALA A 199 -4.85 -10.53 26.13
N GLY A 200 -5.06 -9.24 25.92
CA GLY A 200 -5.02 -8.26 27.01
C GLY A 200 -3.59 -7.89 27.43
N GLU A 201 -3.28 -8.01 28.72
CA GLU A 201 -1.98 -7.65 29.31
C GLU A 201 -1.25 -8.92 29.77
N GLY A 202 0.00 -9.09 29.38
CA GLY A 202 0.73 -10.32 29.70
C GLY A 202 2.01 -10.44 28.91
N LYS A 203 2.54 -11.67 28.86
CA LYS A 203 3.41 -12.10 27.78
C LYS A 203 2.70 -13.22 27.05
N ASP A 204 1.87 -12.83 26.11
CA ASP A 204 0.94 -13.72 25.47
C ASP A 204 1.51 -14.20 24.12
N THR A 205 1.02 -15.35 23.67
CA THR A 205 1.26 -15.88 22.33
C THR A 205 -0.08 -16.05 21.64
N LEU A 206 -0.26 -15.39 20.50
CA LEU A 206 -1.45 -15.45 19.67
C LEU A 206 -1.05 -16.04 18.31
N ARG A 207 -1.82 -17.01 17.82
CA ARG A 207 -1.71 -17.59 16.48
C ARG A 207 -3.06 -17.52 15.80
N GLY A 208 -3.13 -16.89 14.63
CA GLY A 208 -4.33 -16.84 13.80
C GLY A 208 -4.67 -18.23 13.27
N GLY A 209 -3.89 -18.69 12.29
CA GLY A 209 -4.02 -20.03 11.72
C GLY A 209 -4.28 -19.95 10.23
N LEU A 210 -5.40 -20.50 9.75
CA LEU A 210 -5.84 -20.39 8.37
C LEU A 210 -7.03 -19.44 8.31
N GLY A 211 -6.98 -18.40 7.48
CA GLY A 211 -8.07 -17.44 7.32
C GLY A 211 -7.60 -16.03 7.62
N ASP A 212 -8.47 -15.04 7.40
CA ASP A 212 -8.11 -13.64 7.60
C ASP A 212 -8.40 -13.23 9.06
N ASP A 213 -7.35 -13.15 9.88
CA ASP A 213 -7.43 -13.06 11.33
C ASP A 213 -7.17 -11.66 11.90
N LEU A 214 -7.75 -11.38 13.07
CA LEU A 214 -7.52 -10.15 13.84
C LEU A 214 -6.87 -10.48 15.18
N LEU A 215 -5.59 -10.14 15.33
CA LEU A 215 -4.81 -10.41 16.54
C LEU A 215 -4.47 -9.10 17.28
N SER A 216 -4.72 -9.06 18.59
CA SER A 216 -4.33 -7.92 19.42
C SER A 216 -3.78 -8.32 20.80
N GLY A 217 -2.55 -7.88 21.07
CA GLY A 217 -1.87 -8.03 22.36
C GLY A 217 -1.29 -6.71 22.86
N ASN A 218 -1.41 -6.42 24.16
CA ASN A 218 -0.78 -5.25 24.76
C ASN A 218 0.46 -5.67 25.57
N GLY A 219 1.61 -5.11 25.20
CA GLY A 219 2.85 -5.31 25.92
C GLY A 219 3.82 -6.22 25.16
N ASN A 220 4.43 -7.17 25.87
CA ASN A 220 5.51 -7.99 25.28
C ASN A 220 4.95 -9.32 24.78
N ASP A 221 4.12 -9.24 23.76
CA ASP A 221 3.43 -10.40 23.18
C ASP A 221 4.09 -10.84 21.87
N ARG A 222 3.79 -12.07 21.47
CA ARG A 222 4.12 -12.66 20.17
C ARG A 222 2.82 -12.92 19.41
N LEU A 223 2.66 -12.28 18.27
CA LEU A 223 1.52 -12.45 17.37
C LEU A 223 2.04 -13.09 16.07
N GLU A 224 1.33 -14.11 15.58
CA GLU A 224 1.61 -14.84 14.34
C GLU A 224 0.29 -14.98 13.58
N GLY A 225 0.18 -14.41 12.37
CA GLY A 225 -1.00 -14.52 11.52
C GLY A 225 -1.15 -15.93 10.92
N GLU A 226 -0.07 -16.41 10.30
CA GLU A 226 0.06 -17.70 9.60
C GLU A 226 -0.45 -17.65 8.13
N GLU A 227 -1.57 -18.26 7.75
CA GLU A 227 -2.07 -18.20 6.36
C GLU A 227 -3.34 -17.33 6.27
N GLY A 228 -3.35 -16.27 5.47
CA GLY A 228 -4.50 -15.39 5.25
C GLY A 228 -4.06 -13.92 5.24
N ASN A 229 -5.00 -13.01 5.01
CA ASN A 229 -4.72 -11.58 5.05
C ASN A 229 -5.01 -11.04 6.46
N ASP A 230 -3.99 -11.00 7.30
CA ASP A 230 -4.13 -10.83 8.75
C ASP A 230 -3.93 -9.38 9.21
N SER A 231 -4.51 -9.05 10.35
CA SER A 231 -4.35 -7.76 11.01
C SER A 231 -3.79 -7.94 12.42
N LEU A 232 -2.50 -7.67 12.60
CA LEU A 232 -1.78 -7.82 13.86
C LEU A 232 -1.54 -6.45 14.52
N ARG A 233 -1.93 -6.33 15.80
CA ARG A 233 -1.78 -5.07 16.55
C ARG A 233 -1.14 -5.25 17.94
N GLY A 234 -0.09 -4.49 18.18
CA GLY A 234 0.61 -4.41 19.45
C GLY A 234 1.75 -5.42 19.57
N GLY A 235 1.93 -6.03 20.74
CA GLY A 235 3.02 -6.97 20.96
C GLY A 235 4.44 -6.41 20.77
N SER A 236 5.43 -7.29 20.96
CA SER A 236 6.86 -7.00 20.73
C SER A 236 7.44 -7.78 19.56
N TYR A 237 6.72 -8.81 19.10
CA TYR A 237 7.03 -9.60 17.93
C TYR A 237 5.74 -9.81 17.15
N GLN A 238 5.75 -9.50 15.85
CA GLN A 238 4.67 -9.80 14.91
C GLN A 238 5.26 -10.49 13.67
N ASP A 239 4.46 -11.36 13.06
CA ASP A 239 4.82 -12.21 11.92
C ASP A 239 3.52 -12.46 11.17
N GLY A 240 3.38 -11.84 9.99
CA GLY A 240 2.17 -11.90 9.17
C GLY A 240 1.97 -13.31 8.64
N GLY A 241 2.91 -13.76 7.82
CA GLY A 241 2.97 -15.14 7.34
C GLY A 241 2.76 -15.17 5.84
N SER A 242 1.63 -15.66 5.36
CA SER A 242 1.32 -15.61 3.93
C SER A 242 -0.04 -14.98 3.67
N GLY A 243 -0.07 -13.99 2.80
CA GLY A 243 -1.23 -13.15 2.50
C GLY A 243 -0.82 -11.69 2.58
N ASP A 244 -1.72 -10.78 2.23
CA ASP A 244 -1.43 -9.35 2.29
C ASP A 244 -1.75 -8.83 3.71
N ASP A 245 -0.73 -8.75 4.57
CA ASP A 245 -0.89 -8.55 6.01
C ASP A 245 -0.76 -7.09 6.45
N THR A 246 -1.38 -6.76 7.58
CA THR A 246 -1.23 -5.46 8.25
C THR A 246 -0.71 -5.61 9.67
N LEU A 247 0.55 -5.20 9.88
CA LEU A 247 1.24 -5.23 11.16
C LEU A 247 1.39 -3.81 11.73
N ASP A 248 0.93 -3.57 12.96
CA ASP A 248 1.07 -2.26 13.63
C ASP A 248 1.42 -2.39 15.11
N ALA A 249 2.63 -1.97 15.51
CA ALA A 249 3.01 -1.90 16.93
C ALA A 249 2.69 -0.56 17.60
N GLN A 250 1.68 0.18 17.12
CA GLN A 250 1.23 1.42 17.73
C GLN A 250 1.01 1.28 19.24
N GLY A 251 1.75 2.07 20.01
CA GLY A 251 1.69 2.09 21.48
C GLY A 251 2.81 1.31 22.16
N SER A 252 3.63 0.54 21.42
CA SER A 252 4.89 0.03 21.94
C SER A 252 5.90 1.19 22.11
N GLU A 253 6.49 1.29 23.30
CA GLU A 253 7.59 2.23 23.61
C GLU A 253 8.99 1.58 23.52
N GLY A 254 9.04 0.28 23.17
CA GLY A 254 10.28 -0.49 23.08
C GLY A 254 10.49 -1.08 21.70
N ALA A 255 11.73 -1.50 21.44
CA ALA A 255 12.12 -2.19 20.22
C ALA A 255 11.20 -3.37 19.92
N VAL A 256 10.71 -3.42 18.68
CA VAL A 256 9.87 -4.51 18.16
C VAL A 256 10.53 -5.20 16.97
N ILE A 257 10.11 -6.43 16.70
CA ILE A 257 10.45 -7.17 15.49
C ILE A 257 9.14 -7.44 14.74
N MET A 258 9.09 -7.08 13.46
CA MET A 258 7.96 -7.35 12.59
C MET A 258 8.43 -7.95 11.27
N ILE A 259 7.67 -8.92 10.77
CA ILE A 259 7.97 -9.69 9.57
C ILE A 259 6.67 -9.80 8.78
N GLY A 260 6.63 -9.32 7.54
CA GLY A 260 5.50 -9.52 6.62
C GLY A 260 5.47 -10.96 6.06
N ASP A 261 6.63 -11.44 5.61
CA ASP A 261 6.90 -12.74 4.99
C ASP A 261 6.46 -12.85 3.51
N GLN A 262 5.22 -13.23 3.17
CA GLN A 262 4.77 -13.42 1.79
C GLN A 262 3.47 -12.67 1.52
N GLY A 263 3.44 -11.80 0.53
CA GLY A 263 2.28 -11.00 0.15
C GLY A 263 2.66 -9.53 0.12
N ASN A 264 1.73 -8.66 -0.22
CA ASN A 264 1.99 -7.22 -0.24
C ASN A 264 1.66 -6.64 1.14
N ASP A 265 2.66 -6.57 2.02
CA ASP A 265 2.46 -6.34 3.45
C ASP A 265 2.55 -4.87 3.84
N THR A 266 1.84 -4.49 4.89
CA THR A 266 1.95 -3.17 5.52
C THR A 266 2.48 -3.29 6.94
N VAL A 267 3.73 -2.89 7.15
CA VAL A 267 4.44 -3.05 8.42
C VAL A 267 4.74 -1.71 9.08
N ARG A 268 4.14 -1.45 10.25
CA ARG A 268 4.25 -0.15 10.97
C ARG A 268 4.87 -0.30 12.36
N GLY A 269 6.11 0.17 12.47
CA GLY A 269 6.90 0.31 13.69
C GLY A 269 6.24 1.06 14.84
N GLY A 270 6.79 0.86 16.04
CA GLY A 270 6.38 1.51 17.27
C GLY A 270 7.17 2.80 17.53
N PHE A 271 7.37 3.13 18.81
CA PHE A 271 8.48 4.01 19.20
C PHE A 271 9.61 3.11 19.69
N GLY A 272 10.84 3.33 19.22
CA GLY A 272 11.97 2.50 19.61
C GLY A 272 12.88 2.18 18.44
N ASP A 273 13.95 1.43 18.72
CA ASP A 273 14.86 0.93 17.70
C ASP A 273 14.27 -0.37 17.14
N ASP A 274 13.51 -0.27 16.06
CA ASP A 274 12.69 -1.38 15.54
C ASP A 274 13.39 -2.15 14.43
N THR A 275 13.00 -3.42 14.23
CA THR A 275 13.42 -4.25 13.09
C THR A 275 12.19 -4.65 12.28
N LEU A 276 12.09 -4.17 11.04
CA LEU A 276 10.98 -4.44 10.14
C LEU A 276 11.50 -5.18 8.90
N LEU A 277 10.86 -6.28 8.52
CA LEU A 277 11.16 -7.05 7.33
C LEU A 277 9.87 -7.17 6.51
N GLY A 278 9.90 -6.79 5.24
CA GLY A 278 8.79 -6.96 4.30
C GLY A 278 8.67 -8.44 3.93
N GLY A 279 9.56 -8.93 3.06
CA GLY A 279 9.66 -10.33 2.70
C GLY A 279 9.58 -10.54 1.20
N LYS A 280 8.42 -10.98 0.70
CA LYS A 280 8.16 -11.17 -0.73
C LYS A 280 6.85 -10.49 -1.06
N GLY A 281 6.79 -9.76 -2.16
CA GLY A 281 5.65 -8.93 -2.53
C GLY A 281 6.05 -7.47 -2.45
N ASP A 282 5.14 -6.59 -2.86
CA ASP A 282 5.38 -5.15 -2.83
C ASP A 282 4.98 -4.61 -1.44
N ASP A 283 5.96 -4.35 -0.57
CA ASP A 283 5.75 -4.10 0.85
C ASP A 283 5.85 -2.62 1.25
N TRP A 284 5.08 -2.21 2.26
CA TRP A 284 5.14 -0.87 2.85
C TRP A 284 5.63 -0.88 4.31
N LEU A 285 6.86 -0.44 4.53
CA LEU A 285 7.53 -0.43 5.84
C LEU A 285 7.60 0.99 6.42
N VAL A 286 7.15 1.16 7.68
CA VAL A 286 7.17 2.46 8.38
C VAL A 286 7.85 2.36 9.74
N GLY A 287 9.09 2.84 9.86
CA GLY A 287 9.89 2.74 11.09
C GLY A 287 9.52 3.70 12.23
N ARG A 288 8.82 4.81 11.96
CA ARG A 288 8.55 5.89 12.94
C ARG A 288 9.85 6.33 13.68
N ALA A 289 9.80 6.62 14.99
CA ALA A 289 10.92 7.24 15.72
C ALA A 289 11.85 6.21 16.38
N GLY A 290 13.16 6.35 16.14
CA GLY A 290 14.22 5.53 16.72
C GLY A 290 15.27 5.20 15.66
N ASN A 291 16.25 4.35 16.00
CA ASN A 291 17.23 3.83 15.04
C ASN A 291 16.69 2.51 14.49
N ASN A 292 16.06 2.56 13.33
CA ASN A 292 15.36 1.40 12.78
C ASN A 292 16.26 0.60 11.84
N SER A 293 15.99 -0.69 11.72
CA SER A 293 16.54 -1.59 10.71
C SER A 293 15.40 -2.08 9.84
N MET A 294 15.41 -1.78 8.54
CA MET A 294 14.32 -2.08 7.62
C MET A 294 14.88 -2.75 6.36
N GLU A 295 14.21 -3.80 5.88
CA GLU A 295 14.54 -4.55 4.66
C GLU A 295 13.23 -4.85 3.93
N GLY A 296 13.12 -4.40 2.67
CA GLY A 296 11.96 -4.61 1.82
C GLY A 296 11.85 -6.09 1.44
N GLY A 297 12.72 -6.57 0.55
CA GLY A 297 12.83 -7.98 0.22
C GLY A 297 12.77 -8.24 -1.29
N GLU A 298 11.91 -9.16 -1.73
CA GLU A 298 11.62 -9.36 -3.15
C GLU A 298 10.34 -8.59 -3.53
N GLY A 299 10.38 -7.65 -4.46
CA GLY A 299 9.22 -6.85 -4.86
C GLY A 299 9.60 -5.38 -4.97
N ASN A 300 8.65 -4.54 -5.37
CA ASN A 300 8.86 -3.10 -5.43
C ASN A 300 8.37 -2.47 -4.12
N ASP A 301 9.30 -2.16 -3.22
CA ASP A 301 8.99 -1.82 -1.83
C ASP A 301 8.98 -0.31 -1.55
N LEU A 302 8.20 0.09 -0.56
CA LEU A 302 8.17 1.44 -0.02
C LEU A 302 8.62 1.45 1.44
N ILE A 303 9.80 2.01 1.71
CA ILE A 303 10.37 2.10 3.06
C ILE A 303 10.41 3.55 3.53
N GLN A 304 9.81 3.84 4.68
CA GLN A 304 9.62 5.19 5.18
C GLN A 304 9.95 5.36 6.66
N ILE A 305 10.60 6.48 6.99
CA ILE A 305 10.74 6.97 8.36
C ILE A 305 9.90 8.23 8.53
N ASN A 306 8.65 8.08 9.00
CA ASN A 306 7.76 9.22 9.21
C ASN A 306 7.95 9.84 10.61
N PHE A 307 8.37 11.11 10.66
CA PHE A 307 8.36 11.92 11.89
C PHE A 307 6.98 12.55 12.12
N PHE A 308 6.15 11.93 12.97
CA PHE A 308 4.99 12.62 13.52
C PHE A 308 5.41 13.41 14.77
N PRO A 309 5.44 14.76 14.75
CA PRO A 309 5.50 15.51 15.99
C PRO A 309 4.17 15.29 16.73
N ILE A 310 4.19 14.44 17.74
CA ILE A 310 3.14 14.48 18.78
C ILE A 310 3.16 15.92 19.31
N PHE A 311 2.10 16.67 19.04
CA PHE A 311 1.95 18.06 19.47
C PHE A 311 2.23 18.17 20.98
N GLY A 312 3.46 18.59 21.34
CA GLY A 312 3.83 18.88 22.73
C GLY A 312 5.18 18.39 23.23
N SER A 313 5.92 17.55 22.49
CA SER A 313 7.27 17.11 22.90
C SER A 313 8.29 17.20 21.76
N LEU A 314 9.08 18.28 21.77
CA LEU A 314 10.26 18.53 20.91
C LEU A 314 11.46 17.63 21.28
N GLN A 315 11.31 16.30 21.40
CA GLN A 315 12.43 15.45 21.86
C GLN A 315 12.72 14.16 21.10
N ASN A 316 11.99 13.79 20.07
CA ASN A 316 12.37 12.60 19.31
C ASN A 316 13.18 13.02 18.09
N LYS A 317 14.50 13.09 18.25
CA LYS A 317 15.42 13.13 17.11
C LYS A 317 15.12 11.88 16.26
N ALA A 318 14.91 12.03 14.96
CA ALA A 318 14.94 10.88 14.08
C ALA A 318 16.32 10.19 14.25
N GLY A 319 16.29 8.88 14.43
CA GLY A 319 17.48 8.08 14.76
C GLY A 319 18.28 7.78 13.50
N ASN A 320 19.50 7.31 13.70
CA ASN A 320 20.37 6.85 12.63
C ASN A 320 19.93 5.44 12.23
N SER A 321 19.21 5.33 11.13
CA SER A 321 18.53 4.11 10.70
C SER A 321 19.26 3.44 9.53
N ILE A 322 18.91 2.18 9.30
CA ILE A 322 19.44 1.35 8.23
C ILE A 322 18.27 0.85 7.38
N GLY A 323 18.36 1.03 6.07
CA GLY A 323 17.38 0.57 5.07
C GLY A 323 18.04 -0.18 3.92
N SER A 324 17.36 -1.20 3.42
CA SER A 324 17.68 -1.93 2.19
C SER A 324 16.38 -2.20 1.44
N GLY A 325 16.34 -1.87 0.15
CA GLY A 325 15.20 -2.15 -0.73
C GLY A 325 15.11 -3.64 -0.99
N GLY A 326 16.09 -4.18 -1.72
CA GLY A 326 16.23 -5.61 -1.95
C GLY A 326 16.30 -5.94 -3.43
N GLU A 327 15.35 -6.70 -3.93
CA GLU A 327 15.21 -7.01 -5.36
C GLU A 327 13.91 -6.41 -5.89
N GLY A 328 13.99 -5.45 -6.81
CA GLY A 328 12.83 -4.76 -7.36
C GLY A 328 13.12 -3.26 -7.43
N ASP A 329 12.18 -2.49 -7.98
CA ASP A 329 12.34 -1.04 -8.12
C ASP A 329 11.78 -0.34 -6.86
N ASP A 330 12.66 0.01 -5.91
CA ASP A 330 12.29 0.37 -4.55
C ASP A 330 12.29 1.88 -4.27
N ASN A 331 11.51 2.30 -3.26
CA ASN A 331 11.43 3.68 -2.79
C ASN A 331 11.81 3.78 -1.30
N LEU A 332 13.00 4.32 -1.00
CA LEU A 332 13.52 4.44 0.36
C LEU A 332 13.60 5.90 0.81
N ILE A 333 12.78 6.28 1.77
CA ILE A 333 12.64 7.65 2.26
C ILE A 333 12.91 7.72 3.76
N PHE A 334 14.09 8.20 4.10
CA PHE A 334 14.54 8.38 5.48
C PHE A 334 14.37 9.85 5.88
N ALA A 335 14.07 10.13 7.15
CA ALA A 335 13.83 11.50 7.62
C ALA A 335 15.13 12.17 8.07
N GLY A 336 15.18 12.75 9.27
CA GLY A 336 16.46 13.19 9.83
C GLY A 336 17.27 12.00 10.34
N GLY A 337 18.56 12.15 10.55
CA GLY A 337 19.41 11.03 11.00
C GLY A 337 20.76 11.08 10.32
N ASP A 338 21.74 10.29 10.77
CA ASP A 338 22.84 9.94 9.87
C ASP A 338 22.53 8.50 9.42
N ASP A 339 21.91 8.35 8.27
CA ASP A 339 21.27 7.11 7.81
C ASP A 339 22.15 6.30 6.85
N LEU A 340 21.92 4.99 6.77
CA LEU A 340 22.54 4.09 5.81
C LEU A 340 21.45 3.43 4.96
N ILE A 341 21.44 3.73 3.66
CA ILE A 341 20.38 3.35 2.74
C ILE A 341 21.01 2.61 1.55
N SER A 342 20.43 1.48 1.18
CA SER A 342 20.82 0.65 0.03
C SER A 342 19.59 0.39 -0.83
N GLY A 343 19.68 0.61 -2.15
CA GLY A 343 18.65 0.15 -3.10
C GLY A 343 18.76 -1.35 -3.36
N ASP A 344 20.00 -1.81 -3.54
CA ASP A 344 20.38 -3.19 -3.89
C ASP A 344 20.18 -3.50 -5.39
N ASN A 345 19.20 -4.32 -5.79
CA ASN A 345 18.98 -4.65 -7.20
C ASN A 345 17.66 -4.07 -7.71
N GLY A 346 17.72 -3.23 -8.74
CA GLY A 346 16.55 -2.66 -9.41
C GLY A 346 16.77 -1.19 -9.68
N SER A 347 15.77 -0.51 -10.21
CA SER A 347 15.82 0.94 -10.43
C SER A 347 15.24 1.66 -9.22
N ASP A 348 16.11 2.04 -8.28
CA ASP A 348 15.70 2.47 -6.95
C ASP A 348 15.67 3.99 -6.79
N ALA A 349 14.85 4.48 -5.86
CA ALA A 349 14.80 5.89 -5.47
C ALA A 349 15.13 6.07 -3.98
N LEU A 350 16.28 6.67 -3.68
CA LEU A 350 16.86 6.79 -2.34
C LEU A 350 16.90 8.24 -1.85
N PHE A 351 16.33 8.50 -0.67
CA PHE A 351 16.24 9.83 -0.06
C PHE A 351 16.74 9.83 1.40
N GLY A 352 17.90 10.43 1.64
CA GLY A 352 18.50 10.58 2.99
C GLY A 352 17.94 11.77 3.79
N ASN A 353 17.47 12.80 3.10
CA ASN A 353 16.91 14.03 3.65
C ASN A 353 17.81 14.85 4.57
N SER A 354 17.99 14.55 5.85
CA SER A 354 18.73 15.45 6.77
C SER A 354 19.69 14.73 7.70
N GLY A 355 20.98 14.86 7.41
CA GLY A 355 22.05 14.63 8.36
C GLY A 355 23.34 14.25 7.67
N ARG A 356 23.86 13.05 7.84
CA ARG A 356 25.07 12.62 7.12
C ARG A 356 24.85 11.23 6.61
N ASP A 357 24.21 11.19 5.47
CA ASP A 357 23.62 9.96 4.98
C ASP A 357 24.62 9.23 4.09
N THR A 358 24.50 7.91 4.05
CA THR A 358 25.25 7.06 3.13
C THR A 358 24.24 6.31 2.29
N LEU A 359 24.17 6.65 1.01
CA LEU A 359 23.26 6.07 0.03
C LEU A 359 24.08 5.25 -0.99
N ASP A 360 23.64 4.02 -1.23
CA ASP A 360 24.18 3.10 -2.24
C ASP A 360 23.01 2.65 -3.14
N GLY A 361 23.00 3.03 -4.41
CA GLY A 361 21.93 2.63 -5.35
C GLY A 361 22.00 1.13 -5.61
N GLY A 362 23.10 0.68 -6.20
CA GLY A 362 23.41 -0.74 -6.33
C GLY A 362 23.53 -1.14 -7.80
N THR A 363 22.58 -1.92 -8.31
CA THR A 363 22.50 -2.24 -9.74
C THR A 363 21.16 -1.85 -10.31
N GLY A 364 21.15 -1.19 -11.45
CA GLY A 364 19.93 -0.69 -12.09
C GLY A 364 20.06 0.82 -12.30
N GLU A 365 19.08 1.44 -12.95
CA GLU A 365 19.13 2.90 -13.14
C GLU A 365 18.52 3.58 -11.91
N ASP A 366 19.36 4.12 -11.03
CA ASP A 366 18.96 4.60 -9.71
C ASP A 366 18.77 6.13 -9.64
N PHE A 367 17.98 6.59 -8.68
CA PHE A 367 17.83 8.00 -8.29
C PHE A 367 18.25 8.22 -6.84
N LEU A 368 19.30 9.02 -6.62
CA LEU A 368 19.84 9.29 -5.29
C LEU A 368 19.74 10.77 -4.90
N PHE A 369 19.24 11.02 -3.68
CA PHE A 369 19.19 12.34 -3.06
C PHE A 369 19.61 12.32 -1.58
N GLY A 370 20.79 12.88 -1.30
CA GLY A 370 21.34 12.96 0.07
C GLY A 370 20.62 13.98 0.95
N GLY A 371 20.42 15.19 0.44
CA GLY A 371 19.69 16.25 1.14
C GLY A 371 20.59 17.22 1.91
N LEU A 372 20.25 17.51 3.16
CA LEU A 372 20.97 18.42 4.03
C LEU A 372 22.07 17.68 4.78
N GLY A 373 23.24 18.30 4.83
CA GLY A 373 24.39 17.85 5.60
C GLY A 373 25.42 17.22 4.69
N ASN A 374 26.31 16.36 5.22
CA ASN A 374 27.49 15.94 4.46
C ASN A 374 27.35 14.47 4.09
N ASP A 375 26.91 14.22 2.87
CA ASP A 375 26.44 12.92 2.45
C ASP A 375 27.49 12.16 1.63
N GLN A 376 27.35 10.84 1.61
CA GLN A 376 28.10 9.92 0.77
C GLN A 376 27.12 9.21 -0.16
N LEU A 377 27.23 9.48 -1.46
CA LEU A 377 26.34 8.94 -2.47
C LEU A 377 27.17 8.07 -3.42
N ASN A 378 26.84 6.79 -3.53
CA ASN A 378 27.36 5.86 -4.52
C ASN A 378 26.18 5.39 -5.36
N ALA A 379 26.13 5.76 -6.63
CA ALA A 379 24.97 5.42 -7.45
C ALA A 379 25.02 3.94 -7.87
N GLY A 380 26.13 3.49 -8.45
CA GLY A 380 26.43 2.06 -8.50
C GLY A 380 26.79 1.60 -9.88
N ALA A 381 26.01 0.69 -10.46
CA ALA A 381 26.17 0.21 -11.81
C ALA A 381 24.96 0.64 -12.64
N ASP A 382 25.18 0.82 -13.95
CA ASP A 382 24.21 1.33 -14.91
C ASP A 382 24.05 2.86 -14.82
N ASP A 383 23.11 3.42 -15.60
CA ASP A 383 23.06 4.87 -15.87
C ASP A 383 22.24 5.58 -14.79
N ASP A 384 22.92 6.25 -13.84
CA ASP A 384 22.26 6.76 -12.64
C ASP A 384 21.95 8.26 -12.64
N PHE A 385 21.02 8.66 -11.78
CA PHE A 385 20.67 10.04 -11.49
C PHE A 385 20.95 10.42 -10.05
N ILE A 386 21.67 11.53 -9.88
CA ILE A 386 22.04 12.01 -8.56
C ILE A 386 21.65 13.47 -8.44
N ALA A 387 21.07 13.86 -7.31
CA ALA A 387 20.75 15.25 -7.00
C ALA A 387 21.71 15.80 -5.93
N GLY A 388 22.62 16.68 -6.35
CA GLY A 388 23.67 17.25 -5.49
C GLY A 388 23.30 18.58 -4.83
N SER A 389 22.16 19.19 -5.14
CA SER A 389 21.64 20.35 -4.40
C SER A 389 20.14 20.57 -4.60
N ALA A 390 19.57 21.43 -3.76
CA ALA A 390 18.16 21.83 -3.71
C ALA A 390 17.52 22.24 -5.03
N ASN A 391 17.04 21.28 -5.80
CA ASN A 391 16.31 21.58 -7.02
C ASN A 391 14.84 21.90 -6.69
N PRO A 392 14.25 23.00 -7.18
CA PRO A 392 12.79 23.16 -7.20
C PRO A 392 12.06 21.96 -7.83
N LEU A 393 12.77 21.17 -8.65
CA LEU A 393 12.31 19.94 -9.30
C LEU A 393 12.28 18.70 -8.37
N MET A 394 12.87 18.73 -7.16
CA MET A 394 12.80 17.63 -6.18
C MET A 394 11.45 17.51 -5.47
N ARG A 395 10.51 18.41 -5.72
CA ARG A 395 9.15 18.30 -5.16
C ARG A 395 8.25 17.34 -5.95
N ILE A 396 8.78 16.77 -7.03
CA ILE A 396 8.00 16.19 -8.14
C ILE A 396 8.44 14.75 -8.48
N VAL A 397 9.55 14.24 -7.92
CA VAL A 397 10.08 12.89 -8.23
C VAL A 397 9.36 11.75 -7.45
N LEU A 398 8.39 12.06 -6.58
CA LEU A 398 7.86 11.15 -5.56
C LEU A 398 6.36 10.78 -5.76
N GLY A 399 6.01 10.03 -6.80
CA GLY A 399 4.74 9.27 -6.76
C GLY A 399 5.01 8.01 -5.95
N GLU A 400 4.25 7.60 -4.92
CA GLU A 400 2.88 7.88 -4.51
C GLU A 400 2.76 8.84 -3.28
N ASP A 401 1.63 9.55 -3.25
CA ASP A 401 1.12 10.46 -2.21
C ASP A 401 2.00 11.67 -1.79
N PRO A 402 1.72 12.89 -2.30
CA PRO A 402 2.31 14.15 -1.84
C PRO A 402 2.06 14.53 -0.37
N LEU A 403 1.51 13.63 0.46
CA LEU A 403 0.96 13.95 1.77
C LEU A 403 1.71 13.46 3.01
N GLN A 404 2.95 12.99 2.86
CA GLN A 404 3.92 13.03 3.97
C GLN A 404 5.24 13.73 3.66
N PHE A 405 5.44 14.22 2.43
CA PHE A 405 6.67 14.92 2.01
C PHE A 405 6.80 16.36 2.50
N PHE A 406 6.28 16.65 3.68
CA PHE A 406 6.79 17.77 4.45
C PHE A 406 8.01 17.28 5.22
N ALA A 407 9.17 17.40 4.57
CA ALA A 407 10.38 17.79 5.27
C ALA A 407 10.06 19.10 6.02
N PHE A 408 9.52 18.96 7.22
CA PHE A 408 9.57 20.03 8.19
C PHE A 408 11.05 20.18 8.51
N ASP A 409 11.66 21.23 7.98
CA ASP A 409 13.06 21.53 8.22
C ASP A 409 13.22 21.82 9.71
N TYR A 410 14.04 21.00 10.37
CA TYR A 410 14.38 21.15 11.78
C TYR A 410 15.88 21.40 11.85
N ASP A 411 16.28 22.43 12.60
CA ASP A 411 17.71 22.62 12.86
C ASP A 411 18.30 21.42 13.63
N GLN A 412 19.62 21.41 13.80
CA GLN A 412 20.36 20.37 14.55
C GLN A 412 19.88 20.21 16.01
N ASP A 413 19.04 21.12 16.49
CA ASP A 413 18.44 21.16 17.83
C ASP A 413 16.93 20.79 17.82
N GLY A 414 16.35 20.40 16.67
CA GLY A 414 14.97 19.95 16.54
C GLY A 414 13.93 21.07 16.50
N ASN A 415 14.29 22.31 16.14
CA ASN A 415 13.34 23.43 16.03
C ASN A 415 12.79 23.60 14.62
N LEU A 416 11.46 23.71 14.51
CA LEU A 416 10.75 23.92 13.25
C LEU A 416 11.20 25.23 12.59
N ILE A 417 11.83 25.13 11.43
CA ILE A 417 12.21 26.27 10.58
C ILE A 417 10.99 26.64 9.73
N SER A 418 9.99 27.30 10.34
CA SER A 418 8.88 27.88 9.57
C SER A 418 8.77 29.38 9.77
N ASP A 419 8.59 30.07 8.64
CA ASP A 419 8.18 31.46 8.42
C ASP A 419 9.30 32.42 7.97
N SER A 420 9.22 32.80 6.68
CA SER A 420 9.68 34.06 6.10
C SER A 420 11.13 34.25 5.63
N VAL A 421 11.71 33.34 4.84
CA VAL A 421 12.77 33.73 3.86
C VAL A 421 12.74 32.78 2.65
N GLY A 422 12.58 33.31 1.44
CA GLY A 422 12.47 32.50 0.22
C GLY A 422 13.66 31.58 -0.03
N ALA A 423 13.40 30.44 -0.68
CA ALA A 423 14.39 29.59 -1.35
C ALA A 423 15.71 29.39 -0.56
N GLN A 424 15.61 28.79 0.63
CA GLN A 424 16.78 28.22 1.31
C GLN A 424 16.77 26.71 1.09
N THR A 425 17.46 26.33 0.01
CA THR A 425 18.35 25.17 -0.13
C THR A 425 18.07 23.88 0.65
N LEU A 426 17.20 23.04 0.11
CA LEU A 426 17.12 21.57 0.26
C LEU A 426 18.36 20.80 -0.28
N GLY A 427 19.58 21.19 0.04
CA GLY A 427 20.75 20.50 -0.55
C GLY A 427 22.03 21.25 -0.27
N GLY A 428 22.42 21.25 1.00
CA GLY A 428 23.61 21.95 1.42
C GLY A 428 24.49 21.07 2.26
N GLY A 429 25.78 21.04 1.91
CA GLY A 429 26.69 20.01 2.37
C GLY A 429 28.07 20.18 1.79
N ASP A 430 29.04 19.44 2.31
CA ASP A 430 30.22 19.12 1.51
C ASP A 430 30.12 17.63 1.17
N ASP A 431 29.46 17.30 0.06
CA ASP A 431 29.06 15.94 -0.29
C ASP A 431 30.17 15.18 -1.03
N VAL A 432 30.14 13.85 -0.95
CA VAL A 432 31.01 12.96 -1.71
C VAL A 432 30.13 12.09 -2.60
N ILE A 433 30.27 12.29 -3.91
CA ILE A 433 29.42 11.69 -4.93
C ILE A 433 30.29 10.83 -5.85
N ASP A 434 29.92 9.56 -6.00
CA ASP A 434 30.48 8.63 -6.98
C ASP A 434 29.33 8.09 -7.85
N GLY A 435 29.32 8.40 -9.14
CA GLY A 435 28.31 7.83 -10.05
C GLY A 435 28.56 6.36 -10.34
N GLY A 436 29.80 5.88 -10.17
CA GLY A 436 30.11 4.48 -10.33
C GLY A 436 30.30 4.08 -11.80
N ALA A 437 29.50 3.15 -12.31
CA ALA A 437 29.71 2.49 -13.57
C ALA A 437 28.49 2.58 -14.49
N GLY A 438 28.35 3.69 -15.17
CA GLY A 438 27.46 3.81 -16.32
C GLY A 438 27.70 5.14 -16.98
N PHE A 439 26.62 5.76 -17.45
CA PHE A 439 26.57 7.15 -17.83
C PHE A 439 25.76 7.93 -16.80
N ASP A 440 26.46 8.52 -15.84
CA ASP A 440 25.79 9.08 -14.67
C ASP A 440 25.51 10.58 -14.83
N THR A 441 24.39 11.02 -14.28
CA THR A 441 23.88 12.39 -14.39
C THR A 441 23.69 13.02 -13.03
N LEU A 442 24.44 14.08 -12.76
CA LEU A 442 24.32 14.88 -11.54
C LEU A 442 23.59 16.19 -11.79
N PHE A 443 22.52 16.44 -11.04
CA PHE A 443 21.74 17.66 -11.09
C PHE A 443 22.16 18.66 -10.02
N TYR A 444 22.24 19.92 -10.45
CA TYR A 444 22.41 21.09 -9.59
C TYR A 444 21.31 22.10 -9.88
N SER A 445 20.83 22.75 -8.82
CA SER A 445 19.83 23.80 -8.94
C SER A 445 20.40 25.10 -9.52
N GLY A 446 19.61 25.78 -10.37
CA GLY A 446 20.00 27.08 -10.91
C GLY A 446 21.10 27.04 -11.97
N GLU A 447 21.62 28.21 -12.32
CA GLU A 447 22.47 28.41 -13.49
C GLU A 447 23.91 27.97 -13.23
N ARG A 448 24.56 27.35 -14.23
CA ARG A 448 25.98 26.95 -14.19
C ARG A 448 26.90 28.07 -13.70
N SER A 449 26.59 29.33 -14.02
CA SER A 449 27.38 30.50 -13.61
C SER A 449 27.47 30.74 -12.10
N GLN A 450 26.57 30.13 -11.32
CA GLN A 450 26.54 30.21 -9.86
C GLN A 450 27.56 29.28 -9.19
N TYR A 451 28.16 28.36 -9.95
CA TYR A 451 29.05 27.32 -9.41
C TYR A 451 30.51 27.55 -9.83
N ALA A 452 31.43 27.47 -8.88
CA ALA A 452 32.86 27.35 -9.15
C ALA A 452 33.20 25.86 -9.34
N ILE A 453 33.90 25.52 -10.42
CA ILE A 453 34.29 24.15 -10.70
C ILE A 453 35.81 24.07 -10.75
N GLN A 454 36.38 23.12 -10.00
CA GLN A 454 37.81 22.89 -9.92
C GLN A 454 38.12 21.39 -9.98
N MET A 455 38.90 20.99 -10.99
CA MET A 455 39.45 19.64 -11.06
C MET A 455 40.70 19.51 -10.17
N VAL A 456 40.70 18.60 -9.19
CA VAL A 456 41.88 18.26 -8.38
C VAL A 456 42.19 16.78 -8.55
N GLY A 457 43.18 16.48 -9.40
CA GLY A 457 43.47 15.09 -9.78
C GLY A 457 42.36 14.53 -10.68
N ARG A 458 41.61 13.53 -10.19
CA ARG A 458 40.43 12.96 -10.86
C ARG A 458 39.11 13.31 -10.15
N VAL A 459 39.17 14.09 -9.08
CA VAL A 459 37.98 14.51 -8.32
C VAL A 459 37.58 15.91 -8.77
N LEU A 460 36.32 16.08 -9.16
CA LEU A 460 35.75 17.37 -9.50
C LEU A 460 35.22 18.00 -8.21
N HIS A 461 35.66 19.22 -7.94
CA HIS A 461 35.13 20.01 -6.84
C HIS A 461 34.16 21.04 -7.40
N ILE A 462 32.89 20.98 -7.02
CA ILE A 462 31.87 21.94 -7.40
C ILE A 462 31.49 22.72 -6.14
N THR A 463 31.71 24.03 -6.15
CA THR A 463 31.42 24.92 -5.03
C THR A 463 30.33 25.89 -5.43
N ASP A 464 29.22 25.91 -4.70
CA ASP A 464 28.20 26.95 -4.83
C ASP A 464 28.75 28.30 -4.36
N GLN A 465 28.82 29.28 -5.27
CA GLN A 465 29.34 30.61 -4.97
C GLN A 465 28.34 31.48 -4.19
N SER A 466 27.07 31.08 -4.14
CA SER A 466 26.04 31.71 -3.30
C SER A 466 26.24 31.41 -1.81
N GLY A 467 27.04 30.37 -1.51
CA GLY A 467 27.43 29.95 -0.17
C GLY A 467 26.35 29.17 0.57
N LYS A 468 25.35 28.65 -0.14
CA LYS A 468 24.22 27.93 0.44
C LYS A 468 24.38 26.42 0.38
N SER A 469 25.03 25.89 -0.66
CA SER A 469 25.15 24.44 -0.87
C SER A 469 26.51 23.81 -0.54
N GLY A 470 27.55 24.60 -0.22
CA GLY A 470 28.88 24.08 0.16
C GLY A 470 29.77 23.66 -1.02
N THR A 471 30.65 22.67 -0.83
CA THR A 471 31.60 22.15 -1.84
C THR A 471 31.61 20.63 -1.94
N ASP A 472 31.15 20.13 -3.08
CA ASP A 472 31.01 18.70 -3.32
C ASP A 472 32.25 18.12 -3.99
N GLN A 473 32.47 16.82 -3.81
CA GLN A 473 33.53 16.02 -4.40
C GLN A 473 32.92 14.95 -5.28
N ILE A 474 33.10 15.08 -6.60
CA ILE A 474 32.45 14.22 -7.58
C ILE A 474 33.50 13.36 -8.31
N THR A 475 33.23 12.06 -8.42
CA THR A 475 33.93 11.10 -9.27
C THR A 475 32.96 10.31 -10.13
N ASN A 476 33.45 9.80 -11.28
CA ASN A 476 32.71 8.93 -12.18
C ASN A 476 31.29 9.44 -12.47
N VAL A 477 31.18 10.70 -12.88
CA VAL A 477 29.93 11.29 -13.38
C VAL A 477 30.23 11.95 -14.71
N GLU A 478 29.48 11.59 -15.73
CA GLU A 478 29.71 12.01 -17.10
C GLU A 478 28.92 13.28 -17.42
N MET A 479 27.72 13.45 -16.86
CA MET A 479 26.82 14.54 -17.17
C MET A 479 26.46 15.37 -15.94
N PHE A 480 26.46 16.69 -16.13
CA PHE A 480 26.10 17.64 -15.08
C PHE A 480 25.06 18.59 -15.62
N VAL A 481 23.93 18.68 -14.94
CA VAL A 481 22.82 19.53 -15.34
C VAL A 481 22.72 20.71 -14.38
N PHE A 482 22.68 21.92 -14.93
CA PHE A 482 22.49 23.16 -14.19
C PHE A 482 21.34 23.94 -14.82
N GLY A 483 20.19 24.01 -14.14
CA GLY A 483 18.99 24.61 -14.70
C GLY A 483 18.58 23.87 -15.98
N GLU A 484 18.46 24.59 -17.11
CA GLU A 484 18.07 24.01 -18.40
C GLU A 484 19.27 23.52 -19.24
N GLN A 485 20.51 23.55 -18.72
CA GLN A 485 21.70 23.28 -19.52
C GLN A 485 22.53 22.12 -18.96
N ALA A 486 22.87 21.20 -19.86
CA ALA A 486 23.76 20.09 -19.54
C ALA A 486 25.20 20.38 -19.98
N PHE A 487 26.14 19.88 -19.19
CA PHE A 487 27.56 20.05 -19.37
C PHE A 487 28.27 18.72 -19.13
N VAL A 488 29.27 18.44 -19.97
CA VAL A 488 30.19 17.31 -19.74
C VAL A 488 31.57 17.84 -19.39
N PHE A 489 32.13 17.33 -18.30
CA PHE A 489 33.45 17.72 -17.79
C PHE A 489 34.49 16.60 -17.93
N ASP A 490 34.06 15.36 -18.18
CA ASP A 490 34.98 14.24 -18.32
C ASP A 490 35.75 14.29 -19.65
N LEU A 491 37.07 14.14 -19.56
CA LEU A 491 38.00 14.11 -20.68
C LEU A 491 37.94 12.81 -21.49
N ASN A 492 37.37 11.71 -20.99
CA ASN A 492 37.35 10.43 -21.69
C ASN A 492 35.95 9.98 -22.16
N SER A 493 34.92 10.78 -21.90
CA SER A 493 33.55 10.55 -22.34
C SER A 493 33.39 10.63 -23.86
N ALA A 494 32.31 10.02 -24.37
CA ALA A 494 31.91 10.13 -25.77
C ALA A 494 31.67 11.59 -26.19
N ALA A 495 31.18 12.45 -25.28
CA ALA A 495 31.01 13.88 -25.57
C ALA A 495 32.35 14.58 -25.75
N ALA A 496 33.36 14.26 -24.93
CA ALA A 496 34.70 14.81 -25.07
C ALA A 496 35.44 14.28 -26.30
N ASP A 497 35.25 13.00 -26.64
CA ASP A 497 35.71 12.41 -27.89
C ASP A 497 35.10 13.10 -29.11
N THR A 498 33.79 13.35 -29.06
CA THR A 498 33.06 14.07 -30.11
C THR A 498 33.55 15.51 -30.22
N TYR A 499 33.74 16.20 -29.10
CA TYR A 499 34.28 17.56 -29.06
C TYR A 499 35.67 17.61 -29.69
N ARG A 500 36.56 16.68 -29.31
CA ARG A 500 37.90 16.54 -29.90
C ARG A 500 37.84 16.29 -31.40
N LEU A 501 36.95 15.41 -31.84
CA LEU A 501 36.77 15.06 -33.25
C LEU A 501 36.30 16.28 -34.06
N TYR A 502 35.33 17.01 -33.53
CA TYR A 502 34.73 18.17 -34.17
C TYR A 502 35.73 19.34 -34.25
N GLN A 503 36.43 19.62 -33.16
CA GLN A 503 37.52 20.60 -33.14
C GLN A 503 38.63 20.18 -34.12
N ALA A 504 38.92 18.88 -34.21
CA ALA A 504 39.93 18.37 -35.11
C ALA A 504 39.60 18.51 -36.58
N ALA A 505 38.35 18.27 -36.93
CA ALA A 505 37.87 18.41 -38.29
C ALA A 505 37.69 19.87 -38.70
N PHE A 506 37.25 20.76 -37.81
CA PHE A 506 36.81 22.11 -38.23
C PHE A 506 37.62 23.28 -37.66
N GLY A 507 38.44 23.05 -36.64
CA GLY A 507 39.27 24.09 -36.03
C GLY A 507 38.47 25.20 -35.35
N ARG A 508 37.22 24.90 -34.95
CA ARG A 508 36.32 25.82 -34.24
C ARG A 508 35.61 25.09 -33.11
N THR A 509 35.11 25.84 -32.14
CA THR A 509 34.18 25.31 -31.14
C THR A 509 32.92 24.81 -31.86
N PRO A 510 32.46 23.59 -31.57
CA PRO A 510 31.18 23.10 -32.05
C PRO A 510 30.04 24.03 -31.62
N ASP A 511 29.02 24.16 -32.46
CA ASP A 511 27.71 24.59 -31.98
C ASP A 511 27.06 23.46 -31.16
N THR A 512 26.20 23.84 -30.21
CA THR A 512 25.57 22.91 -29.25
C THR A 512 24.80 21.81 -29.96
N ASP A 513 23.95 22.15 -30.92
CA ASP A 513 23.09 21.20 -31.63
C ASP A 513 23.91 20.18 -32.44
N GLY A 514 24.94 20.66 -33.15
CA GLY A 514 25.84 19.79 -33.91
C GLY A 514 26.64 18.86 -32.99
N LEU A 515 27.11 19.35 -31.85
CA LEU A 515 27.82 18.52 -30.88
C LEU A 515 26.91 17.46 -30.26
N SER A 516 25.69 17.85 -29.87
CA SER A 516 24.68 16.97 -29.31
C SER A 516 24.31 15.85 -30.28
N TYR A 517 24.12 16.16 -31.57
CA TYR A 517 23.84 15.15 -32.61
C TYR A 517 24.96 14.10 -32.68
N TRP A 518 26.21 14.52 -32.75
CA TRP A 518 27.32 13.57 -32.87
C TRP A 518 27.62 12.83 -31.57
N TYR A 519 27.38 13.47 -30.43
CA TYR A 519 27.44 12.83 -29.12
C TYR A 519 26.39 11.71 -29.02
N LYS A 520 25.16 11.98 -29.49
CA LYS A 520 24.07 11.01 -29.60
C LYS A 520 24.46 9.81 -30.47
N GLU A 521 25.00 10.06 -31.67
CA GLU A 521 25.50 8.99 -32.56
C GLU A 521 26.61 8.14 -31.92
N MET A 522 27.42 8.72 -31.03
CA MET A 522 28.49 8.00 -30.34
C MET A 522 27.96 7.13 -29.19
N GLN A 523 27.06 7.66 -28.38
CA GLN A 523 26.47 6.94 -27.23
C GLN A 523 25.44 5.89 -27.66
N GLU A 524 24.39 6.28 -28.40
CA GLU A 524 23.24 5.42 -28.71
C GLU A 524 23.55 4.24 -29.64
N HIS A 525 24.68 4.30 -30.33
CA HIS A 525 25.11 3.24 -31.24
C HIS A 525 26.36 2.51 -30.76
N HIS A 526 26.85 2.83 -29.56
CA HIS A 526 28.15 2.40 -29.04
C HIS A 526 29.24 2.51 -30.12
N ALA A 527 29.18 3.59 -30.90
CA ALA A 527 29.98 3.76 -32.10
C ALA A 527 31.41 4.08 -31.70
N THR A 528 32.39 3.46 -32.37
CA THR A 528 33.79 3.82 -32.11
C THR A 528 34.07 5.23 -32.62
N LEU A 529 35.11 5.88 -32.09
CA LEU A 529 35.59 7.16 -32.62
C LEU A 529 35.82 7.11 -34.14
N HIS A 530 36.19 5.94 -34.67
CA HIS A 530 36.33 5.71 -36.09
C HIS A 530 34.98 5.70 -36.84
N ASP A 531 33.96 5.04 -36.29
CA ASP A 531 32.61 4.97 -36.90
C ASP A 531 31.98 6.35 -37.00
N VAL A 532 32.07 7.14 -35.91
CA VAL A 532 31.61 8.54 -35.91
C VAL A 532 32.43 9.36 -36.91
N ALA A 533 33.77 9.17 -36.95
CA ALA A 533 34.63 9.84 -37.93
C ALA A 533 34.24 9.54 -39.39
N GLN A 534 33.75 8.33 -39.71
CA GLN A 534 33.28 7.97 -41.06
C GLN A 534 32.05 8.79 -41.48
N ASN A 535 31.09 8.94 -40.56
CA ASN A 535 29.91 9.77 -40.79
C ASN A 535 30.31 11.24 -40.89
N PHE A 536 31.28 11.66 -40.07
CA PHE A 536 31.82 13.00 -40.06
C PHE A 536 32.49 13.40 -41.38
N VAL A 537 33.39 12.57 -41.93
CA VAL A 537 34.05 12.83 -43.22
C VAL A 537 33.06 12.79 -44.40
N SER A 538 31.93 12.12 -44.22
CA SER A 538 30.85 12.05 -45.19
C SER A 538 29.86 13.22 -45.09
N SER A 539 29.90 13.99 -43.99
CA SER A 539 28.98 15.09 -43.73
C SER A 539 29.10 16.23 -44.74
N LEU A 540 27.99 16.92 -44.98
CA LEU A 540 27.97 18.08 -45.86
C LEU A 540 28.90 19.20 -45.37
N GLU A 541 29.06 19.31 -44.04
CA GLU A 541 29.95 20.30 -43.43
C GLU A 541 31.42 19.99 -43.71
N PHE A 542 31.85 18.73 -43.54
CA PHE A 542 33.21 18.31 -43.90
C PHE A 542 33.50 18.53 -45.38
N GLN A 543 32.54 18.21 -46.25
CA GLN A 543 32.65 18.44 -47.69
C GLN A 543 32.70 19.94 -48.04
N ARG A 544 32.09 20.84 -47.25
CA ARG A 544 32.20 22.30 -47.45
C ARG A 544 33.60 22.82 -47.11
N VAL A 545 34.23 22.27 -46.08
CA VAL A 545 35.58 22.70 -45.63
C VAL A 545 36.69 22.13 -46.52
N TYR A 546 36.65 20.83 -46.79
CA TYR A 546 37.73 20.12 -47.49
C TYR A 546 37.43 19.79 -48.96
N GLY A 547 36.18 19.93 -49.40
CA GLY A 547 35.69 19.58 -50.74
C GLY A 547 35.05 18.20 -50.80
N SER A 548 34.20 17.95 -51.80
CA SER A 548 33.52 16.65 -52.00
C SER A 548 34.44 15.52 -52.49
N ALA A 549 35.66 15.85 -52.91
CA ALA A 549 36.74 14.91 -53.21
C ALA A 549 38.06 15.52 -52.68
N PRO A 550 38.27 15.48 -51.36
CA PRO A 550 39.36 16.20 -50.73
C PRO A 550 40.71 15.55 -51.11
N VAL A 551 41.69 16.38 -51.46
CA VAL A 551 43.07 15.91 -51.69
C VAL A 551 43.77 15.81 -50.34
N ILE A 552 44.42 14.66 -50.08
CA ILE A 552 44.96 14.33 -48.75
C ILE A 552 45.94 15.38 -48.21
N GLU A 553 46.69 16.04 -49.10
CA GLU A 553 47.64 17.09 -48.73
C GLU A 553 46.95 18.31 -48.07
N ARG A 554 45.74 18.66 -48.54
CA ARG A 554 44.94 19.75 -47.98
C ARG A 554 44.30 19.35 -46.66
N VAL A 555 43.89 18.09 -46.52
CA VAL A 555 43.31 17.58 -45.27
C VAL A 555 44.36 17.53 -44.18
N LEU A 556 45.54 16.94 -44.44
CA LEU A 556 46.62 16.87 -43.46
C LEU A 556 47.10 18.28 -43.05
N GLN A 557 47.26 19.21 -43.99
CA GLN A 557 47.59 20.60 -43.63
C GLN A 557 46.50 21.24 -42.75
N GLY A 558 45.23 20.96 -43.05
CA GLY A 558 44.11 21.41 -42.23
C GLY A 558 44.15 20.82 -40.83
N PHE A 559 44.29 19.51 -40.67
CA PHE A 559 44.35 18.84 -39.38
C PHE A 559 45.53 19.37 -38.53
N TYR A 560 46.74 19.44 -39.07
CA TYR A 560 47.87 20.00 -38.33
C TYR A 560 47.66 21.47 -37.91
N GLN A 561 47.06 22.30 -38.77
CA GLN A 561 46.75 23.68 -38.40
C GLN A 561 45.63 23.79 -37.37
N HIS A 562 44.53 23.09 -37.58
CA HIS A 562 43.30 23.20 -36.79
C HIS A 562 43.44 22.53 -35.41
N ILE A 563 44.14 21.39 -35.38
CA ILE A 563 44.32 20.57 -34.17
C ILE A 563 45.54 21.04 -33.41
N LEU A 564 46.68 21.15 -34.10
CA LEU A 564 47.97 21.30 -33.44
C LEU A 564 48.51 22.75 -33.50
N GLY A 565 47.76 23.66 -34.10
CA GLY A 565 48.13 25.08 -34.22
C GLY A 565 49.44 25.31 -35.00
N ARG A 566 49.92 24.32 -35.77
CA ARG A 566 51.23 24.35 -36.43
C ARG A 566 51.17 23.82 -37.86
N THR A 567 52.20 24.15 -38.64
CA THR A 567 52.42 23.44 -39.91
C THR A 567 52.99 22.06 -39.65
N PRO A 568 52.61 21.04 -40.43
CA PRO A 568 53.17 19.70 -40.28
C PRO A 568 54.69 19.73 -40.47
N ASP A 569 55.41 19.01 -39.62
CA ASP A 569 56.80 18.69 -39.89
C ASP A 569 56.88 17.65 -41.04
N LEU A 570 58.05 17.57 -41.68
CA LEU A 570 58.23 16.73 -42.86
C LEU A 570 58.02 15.24 -42.56
N GLU A 571 58.34 14.81 -41.34
CA GLU A 571 58.29 13.40 -40.93
C GLU A 571 56.84 12.94 -40.69
N GLY A 572 56.08 13.69 -39.89
CA GLY A 572 54.67 13.42 -39.62
C GLY A 572 53.78 13.56 -40.86
N TYR A 573 54.05 14.56 -41.71
CA TYR A 573 53.37 14.67 -43.00
C TYR A 573 53.59 13.44 -43.89
N THR A 574 54.86 13.02 -44.03
CA THR A 574 55.22 11.89 -44.89
C THR A 574 54.62 10.59 -44.37
N TYR A 575 54.61 10.39 -43.05
CA TYR A 575 53.99 9.24 -42.42
C TYR A 575 52.50 9.12 -42.79
N TRP A 576 51.68 10.13 -42.47
CA TRP A 576 50.24 10.07 -42.73
C TRP A 576 49.90 10.01 -44.22
N HIS A 577 50.68 10.70 -45.06
CA HIS A 577 50.52 10.65 -46.52
C HIS A 577 50.79 9.24 -47.08
N ASP A 578 51.90 8.62 -46.68
CA ASP A 578 52.28 7.27 -47.13
C ASP A 578 51.30 6.21 -46.61
N GLU A 579 50.86 6.29 -45.36
CA GLU A 579 49.85 5.37 -44.80
C GLU A 579 48.53 5.42 -45.60
N TYR A 580 48.07 6.63 -45.94
CA TYR A 580 46.86 6.84 -46.74
C TYR A 580 47.01 6.32 -48.17
N VAL A 581 48.08 6.71 -48.87
CA VAL A 581 48.31 6.36 -50.29
C VAL A 581 48.58 4.86 -50.46
N MET A 582 49.21 4.22 -49.47
CA MET A 582 49.41 2.77 -49.46
C MET A 582 48.14 2.00 -49.05
N GLY A 583 47.05 2.69 -48.72
CA GLY A 583 45.75 2.10 -48.38
C GLY A 583 45.75 1.36 -47.03
N ARG A 584 46.68 1.71 -46.13
CA ARG A 584 46.76 1.12 -44.78
C ARG A 584 45.80 1.79 -43.80
N ILE A 585 45.41 3.03 -44.09
CA ILE A 585 44.45 3.81 -43.33
C ILE A 585 43.59 4.64 -44.29
N ASP A 586 42.34 4.88 -43.92
CA ASP A 586 41.45 5.77 -44.66
C ASP A 586 41.36 7.16 -43.98
N LEU A 587 40.54 8.05 -44.54
CA LEU A 587 40.47 9.43 -44.07
C LEU A 587 39.86 9.53 -42.67
N ALA A 588 38.85 8.73 -42.37
CA ALA A 588 38.23 8.67 -41.05
C ALA A 588 39.19 8.11 -40.00
N GLY A 589 39.99 7.10 -40.35
CA GLY A 589 41.06 6.57 -39.50
C GLY A 589 42.12 7.63 -39.19
N ILE A 590 42.49 8.48 -40.16
CA ILE A 590 43.40 9.60 -39.91
C ILE A 590 42.76 10.61 -38.96
N LEU A 591 41.50 11.01 -39.20
CA LEU A 591 40.78 11.95 -38.33
C LEU A 591 40.65 11.44 -36.90
N ALA A 592 40.26 10.17 -36.71
CA ALA A 592 40.14 9.54 -35.40
C ALA A 592 41.48 9.52 -34.65
N ASN A 593 42.58 9.14 -35.31
CA ASN A 593 43.91 9.14 -34.67
C ASN A 593 44.42 10.56 -34.31
N PHE A 594 44.09 11.55 -35.14
CA PHE A 594 44.42 12.94 -34.84
C PHE A 594 43.59 13.48 -33.68
N SER A 595 42.30 13.14 -33.65
CA SER A 595 41.37 13.47 -32.56
C SER A 595 41.88 12.90 -31.22
N ASP A 596 42.31 11.64 -31.21
CA ASP A 596 42.77 10.94 -30.00
C ASP A 596 44.25 11.20 -29.64
N SER A 597 44.95 12.01 -30.44
CA SER A 597 46.38 12.26 -30.21
C SER A 597 46.64 12.93 -28.85
N PRO A 598 47.75 12.60 -28.15
CA PRO A 598 48.09 13.23 -26.88
C PRO A 598 48.14 14.77 -26.96
N GLU A 599 48.61 15.30 -28.09
CA GLU A 599 48.69 16.74 -28.36
C GLU A 599 47.29 17.37 -28.46
N ASN A 600 46.32 16.72 -29.11
CA ASN A 600 44.95 17.22 -29.18
C ASN A 600 44.25 17.12 -27.82
N ARG A 601 44.39 15.99 -27.12
CA ARG A 601 43.86 15.80 -25.77
C ARG A 601 44.34 16.91 -24.81
N GLU A 602 45.61 17.33 -24.88
CA GLU A 602 46.15 18.44 -24.09
C GLU A 602 45.55 19.80 -24.48
N LEU A 603 45.33 20.05 -25.78
CA LEU A 603 44.79 21.32 -26.29
C LEU A 603 43.30 21.49 -26.01
N THR A 604 42.53 20.41 -26.04
CA THR A 604 41.08 20.43 -25.75
C THR A 604 40.78 20.34 -24.26
N ALA A 605 41.73 19.84 -23.46
CA ALA A 605 41.52 19.56 -22.04
C ALA A 605 41.01 20.77 -21.26
N PHE A 606 41.59 21.96 -21.48
CA PHE A 606 41.12 23.15 -20.78
C PHE A 606 39.67 23.49 -21.11
N ALA A 607 39.27 23.39 -22.38
CA ALA A 607 37.89 23.68 -22.78
C ALA A 607 36.90 22.66 -22.19
N ILE A 608 37.26 21.38 -22.19
CA ILE A 608 36.43 20.30 -21.62
C ILE A 608 36.32 20.46 -20.09
N GLN A 609 37.42 20.80 -19.42
CA GLN A 609 37.43 21.08 -17.97
C GLN A 609 36.63 22.33 -17.57
N GLN A 610 36.30 23.22 -18.50
CA GLN A 610 35.37 24.32 -18.25
C GLN A 610 33.90 23.92 -18.43
N GLY A 611 33.64 22.70 -18.89
CA GLY A 611 32.32 22.17 -19.22
C GLY A 611 32.02 22.38 -20.69
N VAL A 612 31.79 21.29 -21.41
CA VAL A 612 31.31 21.35 -22.79
C VAL A 612 29.78 21.38 -22.75
N PRO A 613 29.12 22.47 -23.16
CA PRO A 613 27.67 22.54 -23.15
C PRO A 613 27.09 21.63 -24.22
N LEU A 614 26.07 20.88 -23.84
CA LEU A 614 25.25 20.07 -24.74
C LEU A 614 23.81 20.60 -24.70
N HIS A 615 23.18 20.64 -25.86
CA HIS A 615 21.72 20.70 -25.91
C HIS A 615 21.19 19.27 -25.69
N ILE A 616 20.34 19.07 -24.71
CA ILE A 616 19.74 17.76 -24.47
C ILE A 616 18.25 17.90 -24.72
N ASP A 617 17.77 17.06 -25.63
CA ASP A 617 16.36 16.73 -25.74
C ASP A 617 16.16 15.56 -24.79
N LEU A 618 15.75 15.85 -23.55
CA LEU A 618 15.69 14.87 -22.45
C LEU A 618 14.68 13.74 -22.76
N GLY A 619 13.80 13.92 -23.74
CA GLY A 619 12.72 12.99 -24.08
C GLY A 619 13.09 11.78 -24.95
N GLU A 620 14.33 11.63 -25.44
CA GLU A 620 14.67 10.53 -26.38
C GLU A 620 15.74 9.53 -25.87
N ARG A 621 16.17 9.61 -24.60
CA ARG A 621 17.40 8.94 -24.12
C ARG A 621 17.27 7.71 -23.23
N TYR A 622 16.12 7.07 -23.12
CA TYR A 622 15.94 5.94 -22.20
C TYR A 622 15.35 4.71 -22.89
N ASP A 623 15.48 3.55 -22.23
CA ASP A 623 15.07 2.23 -22.68
C ASP A 623 13.70 2.26 -23.37
N LYS A 624 13.52 1.42 -24.39
CA LYS A 624 12.42 1.56 -25.37
C LYS A 624 11.03 1.23 -24.82
N THR A 625 10.89 0.95 -23.53
CA THR A 625 9.63 0.54 -22.91
C THR A 625 9.19 1.37 -21.70
N ASN A 626 10.07 1.95 -20.88
CA ASN A 626 9.66 2.77 -19.73
C ASN A 626 10.43 4.10 -19.77
N ARG A 627 9.74 5.25 -19.68
CA ARG A 627 10.32 6.58 -19.91
C ARG A 627 9.98 7.56 -18.80
N PHE A 628 11.00 8.27 -18.31
CA PHE A 628 10.83 9.49 -17.53
C PHE A 628 10.96 10.74 -18.44
N VAL A 629 9.90 11.55 -18.54
CA VAL A 629 9.85 12.75 -19.40
C VAL A 629 9.48 13.99 -18.61
N TYR A 630 10.29 15.04 -18.76
CA TYR A 630 10.07 16.33 -18.12
C TYR A 630 9.84 17.43 -19.15
N GLY A 631 8.87 18.29 -18.87
CA GLY A 631 8.62 19.58 -19.53
C GLY A 631 9.51 20.69 -18.99
N ASP A 632 9.18 21.93 -19.33
CA ASP A 632 9.85 23.16 -18.90
C ASP A 632 8.82 24.20 -18.41
N GLU A 633 9.18 25.48 -18.32
CA GLU A 633 8.23 26.54 -17.93
C GLU A 633 7.28 26.98 -19.08
N ASN A 634 7.30 26.30 -20.24
CA ASN A 634 6.46 26.60 -21.40
C ASN A 634 5.47 25.46 -21.68
N SER A 635 4.46 25.75 -22.51
CA SER A 635 3.55 24.72 -23.04
C SER A 635 4.30 23.63 -23.82
N ASN A 636 4.31 22.41 -23.29
CA ASN A 636 5.02 21.26 -23.83
C ASN A 636 4.08 20.21 -24.45
N SER A 637 4.65 19.30 -25.25
CA SER A 637 3.98 18.10 -25.73
C SER A 637 4.89 16.91 -25.44
N LEU A 638 4.52 16.16 -24.42
CA LEU A 638 5.25 15.03 -23.87
C LEU A 638 4.54 13.73 -24.28
N SER A 639 5.31 12.68 -24.54
CA SER A 639 4.75 11.37 -24.87
C SER A 639 5.61 10.27 -24.25
N GLY A 640 4.98 9.24 -23.69
CA GLY A 640 5.60 8.01 -23.25
C GLY A 640 5.72 6.99 -24.40
N THR A 641 5.67 5.72 -24.05
CA THR A 641 5.97 4.55 -24.86
C THR A 641 4.92 3.43 -24.66
N VAL A 642 5.35 2.19 -24.38
CA VAL A 642 4.49 0.98 -24.31
C VAL A 642 4.67 0.20 -22.99
N GLY A 643 5.36 0.78 -22.03
CA GLY A 643 5.48 0.31 -20.65
C GLY A 643 5.29 1.51 -19.71
N ASN A 644 5.62 1.36 -18.44
CA ASN A 644 5.18 2.28 -17.39
C ASN A 644 6.03 3.57 -17.43
N ASP A 645 5.43 4.66 -17.88
CA ASP A 645 6.10 5.94 -18.10
C ASP A 645 5.71 6.99 -17.05
N HIS A 646 6.62 7.92 -16.78
CA HIS A 646 6.42 9.03 -15.85
C HIS A 646 6.62 10.37 -16.58
N LEU A 647 5.54 11.13 -16.76
CA LEU A 647 5.52 12.37 -17.53
C LEU A 647 5.17 13.58 -16.64
N PHE A 648 5.99 14.63 -16.69
CA PHE A 648 5.84 15.83 -15.85
C PHE A 648 5.82 17.10 -16.71
N GLY A 649 4.69 17.81 -16.78
CA GLY A 649 4.49 19.04 -17.58
C GLY A 649 5.17 20.29 -17.02
N LEU A 650 5.14 20.47 -15.69
CA LEU A 650 5.68 21.62 -14.94
C LEU A 650 4.85 22.92 -15.04
N GLN A 651 5.29 23.98 -15.71
CA GLN A 651 4.47 25.19 -15.87
C GLN A 651 4.13 25.35 -17.33
N GLY A 652 2.86 25.58 -17.67
CA GLY A 652 2.53 25.68 -19.08
C GLY A 652 1.08 25.47 -19.41
N GLN A 653 0.86 24.92 -20.59
CA GLN A 653 -0.41 24.34 -21.04
C GLN A 653 0.04 23.11 -21.79
N ASP A 654 0.18 22.03 -21.06
CA ASP A 654 0.99 20.89 -21.46
C ASP A 654 0.11 19.78 -21.99
N GLN A 655 0.61 19.06 -22.99
CA GLN A 655 -0.05 17.87 -23.51
C GLN A 655 0.79 16.65 -23.13
N LEU A 656 0.29 15.80 -22.25
CA LEU A 656 0.95 14.59 -21.78
C LEU A 656 0.21 13.37 -22.35
N LEU A 657 0.93 12.47 -22.99
CA LEU A 657 0.40 11.22 -23.56
C LEU A 657 1.18 10.03 -22.99
N GLY A 658 0.62 9.25 -22.07
CA GLY A 658 1.26 8.09 -21.43
C GLY A 658 1.61 7.03 -22.46
N GLY A 659 0.61 6.32 -22.97
CA GLY A 659 0.81 5.35 -24.05
C GLY A 659 0.14 4.03 -23.76
N ALA A 660 0.92 2.98 -23.55
CA ALA A 660 0.43 1.72 -23.01
C ALA A 660 1.34 1.34 -21.84
N GLY A 661 0.82 0.70 -20.80
CA GLY A 661 1.52 0.60 -19.52
C GLY A 661 0.70 1.31 -18.45
N ASP A 662 1.08 1.12 -17.18
CA ASP A 662 0.47 1.82 -16.06
C ASP A 662 1.29 3.10 -15.83
N ASP A 663 0.79 4.23 -16.32
CA ASP A 663 1.56 5.47 -16.46
C ASP A 663 1.24 6.50 -15.34
N ILE A 664 2.22 7.36 -15.03
CA ILE A 664 2.04 8.51 -14.12
C ILE A 664 2.19 9.82 -14.90
N LEU A 665 1.11 10.62 -14.98
CA LEU A 665 1.11 11.92 -15.67
C LEU A 665 0.80 13.06 -14.71
N PHE A 666 1.69 14.06 -14.69
CA PHE A 666 1.58 15.23 -13.82
C PHE A 666 1.62 16.54 -14.63
N GLY A 667 0.48 17.21 -14.78
CA GLY A 667 0.34 18.49 -15.50
C GLY A 667 0.94 19.69 -14.77
N ALA A 668 0.87 19.71 -13.43
CA ALA A 668 1.37 20.77 -12.56
C ALA A 668 0.64 22.14 -12.70
N GLU A 669 1.28 23.24 -13.11
CA GLU A 669 0.62 24.55 -13.24
C GLU A 669 0.25 24.82 -14.69
N GLY A 670 -1.05 24.91 -15.02
CA GLY A 670 -1.44 25.08 -16.40
C GLY A 670 -2.88 24.71 -16.71
N ASN A 671 -3.28 24.93 -17.95
CA ASN A 671 -4.49 24.29 -18.48
C ASN A 671 -4.02 23.14 -19.36
N ASP A 672 -3.91 21.96 -18.77
CA ASP A 672 -3.19 20.83 -19.35
C ASP A 672 -4.14 19.80 -19.97
N GLU A 673 -3.65 19.05 -20.95
CA GLU A 673 -4.31 17.92 -21.58
C GLU A 673 -3.55 16.62 -21.26
N LEU A 674 -4.12 15.78 -20.40
CA LEU A 674 -3.53 14.50 -19.98
C LEU A 674 -4.28 13.35 -20.65
N PHE A 675 -3.55 12.44 -21.28
CA PHE A 675 -4.06 11.24 -21.92
C PHE A 675 -3.29 10.01 -21.39
N GLY A 676 -3.92 9.19 -20.54
CA GLY A 676 -3.30 7.99 -19.94
C GLY A 676 -2.96 6.96 -21.01
N GLY A 677 -3.98 6.33 -21.60
CA GLY A 677 -3.82 5.45 -22.75
C GLY A 677 -4.36 4.04 -22.50
N MET A 678 -3.50 3.02 -22.52
CA MET A 678 -3.86 1.63 -22.22
C MET A 678 -3.16 1.17 -20.94
N GLY A 679 -3.90 0.91 -19.87
CA GLY A 679 -3.34 0.52 -18.59
C GLY A 679 -4.12 1.16 -17.46
N ASN A 680 -3.65 1.03 -16.23
CA ASN A 680 -4.23 1.69 -15.07
C ASN A 680 -3.41 2.93 -14.75
N ASP A 681 -3.88 4.10 -15.21
CA ASP A 681 -3.07 5.31 -15.19
C ASP A 681 -3.37 6.22 -13.99
N PHE A 682 -2.35 6.91 -13.51
CA PHE A 682 -2.41 7.91 -12.45
C PHE A 682 -2.28 9.32 -13.03
N LEU A 683 -3.33 10.14 -12.89
CA LEU A 683 -3.47 11.40 -13.62
C LEU A 683 -3.64 12.58 -12.65
N PHE A 684 -2.67 13.48 -12.66
CA PHE A 684 -2.64 14.66 -11.80
C PHE A 684 -2.70 15.94 -12.65
N GLY A 685 -3.90 16.51 -12.80
CA GLY A 685 -4.09 17.74 -13.58
C GLY A 685 -3.45 18.99 -12.96
N GLY A 686 -3.28 19.03 -11.64
CA GLY A 686 -2.65 20.17 -10.96
C GLY A 686 -3.53 21.44 -10.93
N LEU A 687 -2.91 22.62 -11.01
CA LEU A 687 -3.58 23.93 -10.94
C LEU A 687 -4.01 24.41 -12.32
N GLY A 688 -5.32 24.61 -12.54
CA GLY A 688 -5.87 25.29 -13.70
C GLY A 688 -7.16 24.65 -14.20
N GLU A 689 -7.50 24.85 -15.47
CA GLU A 689 -8.63 24.16 -16.12
C GLU A 689 -8.10 23.03 -17.03
N ASN A 690 -8.10 21.79 -16.53
CA ASN A 690 -7.47 20.66 -17.22
C ASN A 690 -8.48 19.80 -17.98
N GLN A 691 -7.99 19.14 -19.03
CA GLN A 691 -8.68 18.06 -19.74
C GLN A 691 -7.96 16.75 -19.47
N ILE A 692 -8.64 15.78 -18.87
CA ILE A 692 -8.06 14.49 -18.49
C ILE A 692 -8.86 13.38 -19.18
N ASP A 693 -8.17 12.52 -19.91
CA ASP A 693 -8.71 11.32 -20.54
C ASP A 693 -7.89 10.11 -20.07
N GLY A 694 -8.47 9.23 -19.24
CA GLY A 694 -7.74 8.06 -18.73
C GLY A 694 -7.49 7.03 -19.82
N GLY A 695 -8.50 6.77 -20.64
CA GLY A 695 -8.37 5.91 -21.82
C GLY A 695 -9.00 4.55 -21.60
N THR A 696 -8.21 3.48 -21.61
CA THR A 696 -8.70 2.11 -21.39
C THR A 696 -7.94 1.45 -20.26
N GLY A 697 -8.67 0.99 -19.26
CA GLY A 697 -8.14 0.34 -18.07
C GLY A 697 -8.87 0.91 -16.85
N ILE A 698 -8.23 0.96 -15.70
CA ILE A 698 -8.79 1.55 -14.49
C ILE A 698 -7.96 2.77 -14.11
N ASP A 699 -8.48 3.94 -14.46
CA ASP A 699 -7.72 5.18 -14.35
C ASP A 699 -8.15 6.00 -13.14
N THR A 700 -7.16 6.61 -12.46
CA THR A 700 -7.37 7.39 -11.25
C THR A 700 -6.92 8.83 -11.44
N ALA A 701 -7.85 9.78 -11.33
CA ALA A 701 -7.54 11.21 -11.33
C ALA A 701 -7.55 11.79 -9.91
N TYR A 702 -6.49 12.54 -9.58
CA TYR A 702 -6.27 13.06 -8.24
C TYR A 702 -6.61 14.55 -8.12
N PHE A 703 -7.27 14.92 -7.01
CA PHE A 703 -7.73 16.28 -6.72
C PHE A 703 -7.31 16.71 -5.31
N GLY A 704 -6.34 17.62 -5.25
CA GLY A 704 -5.85 18.25 -4.03
C GLY A 704 -4.49 18.90 -4.28
N SER A 705 -4.38 20.22 -4.11
CA SER A 705 -3.07 20.88 -4.19
C SER A 705 -2.35 20.69 -2.86
N ALA A 706 -1.27 19.90 -2.85
CA ALA A 706 -0.35 19.75 -1.71
C ALA A 706 0.39 21.05 -1.32
N ILE A 707 0.00 22.21 -1.86
CA ILE A 707 0.72 23.48 -1.69
C ILE A 707 -0.16 24.61 -1.13
N PHE A 708 -1.47 24.64 -1.33
CA PHE A 708 -2.24 25.86 -1.00
C PHE A 708 -3.63 25.68 -0.38
N GLU A 709 -4.18 24.46 -0.30
CA GLU A 709 -5.45 24.28 0.39
C GLU A 709 -5.23 23.74 1.80
N GLN A 710 -5.60 24.55 2.79
CA GLN A 710 -5.45 24.19 4.20
C GLN A 710 -6.31 22.98 4.63
N ASN A 711 -7.12 22.41 3.73
CA ASN A 711 -7.92 21.22 3.96
C ASN A 711 -8.59 20.73 2.65
N PRO A 712 -7.98 19.88 1.80
CA PRO A 712 -8.56 19.42 0.53
C PRO A 712 -9.70 18.39 0.69
N SER A 713 -10.66 18.67 1.58
CA SER A 713 -11.83 17.80 1.75
C SER A 713 -12.63 17.66 0.43
N ARG A 714 -13.16 16.47 0.15
CA ARG A 714 -14.22 16.23 -0.86
C ARG A 714 -15.30 17.30 -0.84
N ASP A 715 -15.64 17.80 0.35
CA ASP A 715 -16.67 18.85 0.54
C ASP A 715 -16.34 20.19 -0.13
N ASN A 716 -15.10 20.37 -0.58
CA ASN A 716 -14.64 21.53 -1.33
C ASN A 716 -14.83 21.38 -2.85
N PHE A 717 -15.37 20.27 -3.35
CA PHE A 717 -15.54 20.02 -4.78
C PHE A 717 -17.01 19.77 -5.14
N ALA A 718 -17.41 20.26 -6.31
CA ALA A 718 -18.71 20.03 -6.93
C ALA A 718 -18.54 19.26 -8.25
N PHE A 719 -19.52 18.40 -8.54
CA PHE A 719 -19.46 17.46 -9.66
C PHE A 719 -20.65 17.68 -10.60
N GLU A 720 -20.40 17.75 -11.91
CA GLU A 720 -21.45 17.81 -12.94
C GLU A 720 -21.09 16.89 -14.11
N LYS A 721 -21.91 15.86 -14.38
CA LYS A 721 -21.69 14.97 -15.53
C LYS A 721 -22.65 15.31 -16.67
N VAL A 722 -22.11 15.70 -17.83
CA VAL A 722 -22.90 16.05 -19.03
C VAL A 722 -22.32 15.34 -20.26
N ASN A 723 -23.16 14.55 -20.94
CA ASN A 723 -22.80 13.81 -22.17
C ASN A 723 -21.55 12.91 -22.07
N GLY A 724 -21.30 12.33 -20.88
CA GLY A 724 -20.17 11.42 -20.65
C GLY A 724 -18.92 12.08 -20.07
N VAL A 725 -18.83 13.42 -20.10
CA VAL A 725 -17.75 14.18 -19.46
C VAL A 725 -18.15 14.52 -18.02
N LEU A 726 -17.26 14.23 -17.07
CA LEU A 726 -17.40 14.63 -15.68
C LEU A 726 -16.63 15.94 -15.46
N THR A 727 -17.35 16.99 -15.06
CA THR A 727 -16.75 18.24 -14.64
C THR A 727 -16.58 18.24 -13.12
N VAL A 728 -15.35 18.44 -12.66
CA VAL A 728 -14.99 18.61 -11.25
C VAL A 728 -14.68 20.10 -11.04
N THR A 729 -15.33 20.74 -10.08
CA THR A 729 -15.18 22.17 -9.79
C THR A 729 -14.79 22.37 -8.33
N ASN A 730 -13.67 23.02 -8.08
CA ASN A 730 -13.33 23.43 -6.72
C ASN A 730 -14.21 24.62 -6.28
N ILE A 731 -15.08 24.40 -5.31
CA ILE A 731 -16.03 25.39 -4.78
C ILE A 731 -15.49 26.18 -3.58
N HIS A 732 -14.30 25.84 -3.06
CA HIS A 732 -13.67 26.52 -1.94
C HIS A 732 -12.91 27.78 -2.37
N ASN A 733 -12.18 27.73 -3.48
CA ASN A 733 -11.43 28.86 -4.04
C ASN A 733 -11.98 29.36 -5.39
N GLY A 734 -12.73 28.54 -6.13
CA GLY A 734 -13.34 28.88 -7.42
C GLY A 734 -12.34 28.99 -8.58
N GLU A 735 -11.14 28.42 -8.45
CA GLU A 735 -10.01 28.62 -9.37
C GLU A 735 -9.68 27.44 -10.28
N SER A 736 -10.17 26.21 -10.02
CA SER A 736 -9.94 25.04 -10.90
C SER A 736 -11.25 24.35 -11.34
N ILE A 737 -11.35 24.09 -12.65
CA ILE A 737 -12.44 23.35 -13.29
C ILE A 737 -11.81 22.31 -14.21
N ASP A 738 -11.92 21.04 -13.84
CA ASP A 738 -11.33 19.95 -14.61
C ASP A 738 -12.42 19.18 -15.35
N HIS A 739 -12.10 18.77 -16.58
CA HIS A 739 -12.97 18.02 -17.47
C HIS A 739 -12.42 16.62 -17.70
N LEU A 740 -13.11 15.61 -17.18
CA LEU A 740 -12.66 14.23 -17.19
C LEU A 740 -13.49 13.38 -18.16
N LEU A 741 -12.80 12.53 -18.91
CA LEU A 741 -13.35 11.53 -19.82
C LEU A 741 -12.65 10.19 -19.51
N ASN A 742 -13.38 9.07 -19.58
CA ASN A 742 -12.81 7.72 -19.34
C ASN A 742 -11.90 7.65 -18.10
N VAL A 743 -12.40 8.15 -16.96
CA VAL A 743 -11.72 8.05 -15.66
C VAL A 743 -12.70 7.40 -14.70
N GLU A 744 -12.25 6.34 -14.03
CA GLU A 744 -13.08 5.46 -13.22
C GLU A 744 -13.06 5.87 -11.74
N ARG A 745 -11.94 6.43 -11.27
CA ARG A 745 -11.69 6.77 -9.86
C ARG A 745 -11.26 8.24 -9.70
N LEU A 746 -11.84 8.92 -8.71
CA LEU A 746 -11.35 10.23 -8.25
C LEU A 746 -10.82 10.11 -6.82
N ALA A 747 -9.63 10.64 -6.55
CA ALA A 747 -9.04 10.66 -5.20
C ALA A 747 -9.02 12.09 -4.64
N PHE A 748 -9.56 12.28 -3.42
CA PHE A 748 -9.57 13.56 -2.69
C PHE A 748 -8.90 13.43 -1.32
N MET A 749 -7.99 14.34 -0.99
CA MET A 749 -7.18 14.22 0.22
C MET A 749 -7.80 14.90 1.43
N THR A 750 -8.27 14.14 2.42
CA THR A 750 -9.06 14.70 3.53
C THR A 750 -8.45 14.45 4.91
N TYR A 751 -8.54 15.44 5.80
CA TYR A 751 -8.20 15.30 7.22
C TYR A 751 -9.40 14.78 7.99
N ILE A 752 -9.25 13.68 8.74
CA ILE A 752 -10.36 13.03 9.44
C ILE A 752 -10.09 13.01 10.95
N GLU A 753 -11.01 13.59 11.71
CA GLU A 753 -11.12 13.40 13.16
C GLU A 753 -12.20 12.35 13.43
N ALA A 754 -11.79 11.13 13.77
CA ALA A 754 -12.68 10.08 14.27
C ALA A 754 -12.33 9.81 15.75
N GLY A 755 -12.99 10.52 16.66
CA GLY A 755 -12.74 10.39 18.11
C GLY A 755 -11.35 10.91 18.53
N ASP A 756 -10.70 10.24 19.51
CA ASP A 756 -9.35 10.59 20.02
C ASP A 756 -8.21 10.22 19.05
N THR A 757 -8.51 10.04 17.75
CA THR A 757 -7.51 9.75 16.70
C THR A 757 -7.53 10.83 15.62
N SER A 758 -6.33 11.26 15.19
CA SER A 758 -6.13 12.11 14.01
C SER A 758 -5.53 11.25 12.91
N ARG A 759 -6.17 11.20 11.73
CA ARG A 759 -5.68 10.46 10.55
C ARG A 759 -5.77 11.34 9.30
N TRP A 760 -4.79 11.23 8.41
CA TRP A 760 -4.93 11.65 7.01
C TRP A 760 -5.32 10.41 6.19
N GLY A 761 -6.28 10.56 5.29
CA GLY A 761 -6.69 9.48 4.39
C GLY A 761 -7.24 10.04 3.07
N ALA A 762 -7.03 9.31 1.99
CA ALA A 762 -7.66 9.60 0.71
C ALA A 762 -9.12 9.15 0.73
N ARG A 763 -10.06 10.07 0.51
CA ARG A 763 -11.44 9.72 0.17
C ARG A 763 -11.49 9.45 -1.33
N VAL A 764 -11.50 8.18 -1.71
CA VAL A 764 -11.68 7.75 -3.10
C VAL A 764 -13.17 7.69 -3.41
N ILE A 765 -13.56 8.35 -4.50
CA ILE A 765 -14.92 8.30 -5.03
C ILE A 765 -14.83 7.63 -6.40
N ALA A 766 -15.30 6.39 -6.50
CA ALA A 766 -15.48 5.74 -7.80
C ALA A 766 -16.76 6.25 -8.46
N PHE A 767 -16.67 6.57 -9.75
CA PHE A 767 -17.80 7.05 -10.56
C PHE A 767 -18.16 6.14 -11.73
N ASP A 768 -17.42 5.05 -11.93
CA ASP A 768 -17.67 4.22 -13.10
C ASP A 768 -18.97 3.42 -12.97
N PHE A 769 -19.83 3.61 -13.97
CA PHE A 769 -21.10 2.93 -14.09
C PHE A 769 -20.96 1.56 -14.74
N ASP A 770 -19.84 1.22 -15.40
CA ASP A 770 -19.74 0.04 -16.27
C ASP A 770 -18.49 -0.86 -16.03
N GLY A 771 -17.51 -0.44 -15.24
CA GLY A 771 -16.39 -1.24 -14.72
C GLY A 771 -16.68 -1.93 -13.39
N SER A 772 -15.68 -2.63 -12.83
CA SER A 772 -15.80 -3.49 -11.65
C SER A 772 -16.50 -2.83 -10.47
N ALA A 773 -16.12 -1.59 -10.13
CA ALA A 773 -16.73 -0.81 -9.05
C ALA A 773 -18.23 -0.56 -9.28
N GLY A 774 -18.62 -0.20 -10.50
CA GLY A 774 -20.02 0.00 -10.87
C GLY A 774 -20.82 -1.29 -10.89
N GLU A 775 -20.23 -2.38 -11.36
CA GLU A 775 -20.85 -3.69 -11.36
C GLU A 775 -21.08 -4.23 -9.94
N ILE A 776 -20.10 -4.07 -9.06
CA ILE A 776 -20.18 -4.47 -7.64
C ILE A 776 -21.13 -3.59 -6.86
N PHE A 777 -21.11 -2.29 -7.08
CA PHE A 777 -22.08 -1.40 -6.43
C PHE A 777 -23.51 -1.74 -6.85
N LYS A 778 -23.77 -1.92 -8.16
CA LYS A 778 -25.10 -2.35 -8.65
C LYS A 778 -25.51 -3.66 -8.00
N LEU A 779 -24.57 -4.59 -7.86
CA LEU A 779 -24.82 -5.89 -7.24
C LEU A 779 -25.16 -5.74 -5.76
N TYR A 780 -24.38 -4.96 -5.01
CA TYR A 780 -24.54 -4.70 -3.60
C TYR A 780 -25.85 -3.97 -3.28
N GLU A 781 -26.16 -2.88 -4.01
CA GLU A 781 -27.41 -2.13 -3.87
C GLU A 781 -28.64 -2.97 -4.23
N ALA A 782 -28.56 -3.76 -5.30
CA ALA A 782 -29.66 -4.64 -5.69
C ALA A 782 -29.98 -5.65 -4.60
N ALA A 783 -28.95 -6.08 -3.89
CA ALA A 783 -29.04 -7.06 -2.85
C ALA A 783 -29.55 -6.41 -1.53
N ALA A 784 -29.03 -5.23 -1.13
CA ALA A 784 -29.17 -4.65 0.21
C ALA A 784 -30.31 -3.61 0.37
N GLY A 785 -30.61 -2.80 -0.65
CA GLY A 785 -31.82 -1.96 -0.71
C GLY A 785 -31.83 -0.61 0.04
N ASN A 786 -30.70 0.14 0.10
CA ASN A 786 -30.41 1.44 0.77
C ASN A 786 -30.11 1.32 2.28
N ASP A 787 -29.20 2.06 2.93
CA ASP A 787 -28.50 3.34 2.71
C ASP A 787 -27.06 3.18 3.27
N LEU A 788 -26.00 3.42 2.48
CA LEU A 788 -24.56 3.24 2.79
C LEU A 788 -24.05 4.20 3.89
N ALA A 789 -24.58 4.07 5.10
CA ALA A 789 -24.36 5.03 6.19
C ALA A 789 -23.59 4.44 7.39
N SER A 790 -22.82 3.37 7.20
CA SER A 790 -21.89 2.87 8.22
C SER A 790 -20.51 2.58 7.63
N GLU A 791 -19.46 2.93 8.37
CA GLU A 791 -18.04 2.73 7.98
C GLU A 791 -17.72 1.26 7.66
N ILE A 792 -18.44 0.32 8.27
CA ILE A 792 -18.29 -1.15 8.08
C ILE A 792 -18.70 -1.57 6.66
N GLU A 793 -19.68 -0.90 6.04
CA GLU A 793 -20.14 -1.26 4.69
C GLU A 793 -19.24 -0.69 3.58
N ALA A 794 -18.43 0.32 3.89
CA ALA A 794 -17.48 0.93 2.96
C ALA A 794 -16.24 0.06 2.75
N PHE A 795 -15.74 -0.58 3.81
CA PHE A 795 -14.58 -1.49 3.76
C PHE A 795 -14.85 -2.73 2.90
N ARG A 796 -15.99 -3.38 3.16
CA ARG A 796 -16.43 -4.58 2.43
C ARG A 796 -16.72 -4.32 0.96
N LEU A 797 -17.16 -3.10 0.62
CA LEU A 797 -17.35 -2.73 -0.78
C LEU A 797 -16.00 -2.69 -1.51
N GLY A 798 -14.94 -2.22 -0.86
CA GLY A 798 -13.58 -2.23 -1.39
C GLY A 798 -13.08 -3.64 -1.73
N GLU A 799 -13.23 -4.59 -0.81
CA GLU A 799 -12.87 -6.01 -1.01
C GLU A 799 -13.57 -6.63 -2.23
N LEU A 800 -14.89 -6.41 -2.36
CA LEU A 800 -15.67 -6.98 -3.46
C LEU A 800 -15.28 -6.38 -4.81
N ILE A 801 -14.84 -5.12 -4.82
CA ILE A 801 -14.32 -4.44 -6.02
C ILE A 801 -12.95 -5.02 -6.37
N ALA A 802 -12.05 -5.21 -5.39
CA ALA A 802 -10.74 -5.82 -5.60
C ALA A 802 -10.86 -7.24 -6.18
N LEU A 803 -11.76 -8.06 -5.64
CA LEU A 803 -12.07 -9.40 -6.17
C LEU A 803 -12.56 -9.35 -7.63
N ARG A 804 -13.38 -8.35 -7.97
CA ARG A 804 -13.85 -8.16 -9.34
C ARG A 804 -12.73 -7.73 -10.28
N ASP A 805 -11.83 -6.87 -9.81
CA ASP A 805 -10.63 -6.40 -10.51
C ASP A 805 -9.63 -7.54 -10.76
N GLN A 806 -9.48 -8.47 -9.80
CA GLN A 806 -8.70 -9.71 -9.94
C GLN A 806 -9.34 -10.75 -10.88
N GLY A 807 -10.43 -10.39 -11.58
CA GLY A 807 -11.05 -11.20 -12.63
C GLY A 807 -12.13 -12.17 -12.15
N GLN A 808 -12.54 -12.10 -10.87
CA GLN A 808 -13.60 -12.95 -10.36
C GLN A 808 -14.95 -12.57 -11.00
N SER A 809 -15.78 -13.58 -11.32
CA SER A 809 -17.06 -13.33 -11.98
C SER A 809 -18.09 -12.71 -11.03
N LEU A 810 -18.94 -11.81 -11.53
CA LEU A 810 -20.07 -11.25 -10.76
C LEU A 810 -20.96 -12.32 -10.13
N GLN A 811 -21.08 -13.48 -10.78
CA GLN A 811 -21.83 -14.61 -10.24
C GLN A 811 -21.20 -15.17 -8.97
N SER A 812 -19.88 -15.36 -8.97
CA SER A 812 -19.12 -15.83 -7.80
C SER A 812 -19.21 -14.82 -6.65
N ILE A 813 -19.08 -13.55 -6.97
CA ILE A 813 -19.17 -12.48 -5.97
C ILE A 813 -20.59 -12.37 -5.42
N ALA A 814 -21.62 -12.56 -6.25
CA ALA A 814 -23.01 -12.63 -5.81
C ALA A 814 -23.29 -13.85 -4.89
N GLU A 815 -22.60 -14.96 -5.11
CA GLU A 815 -22.69 -16.14 -4.23
C GLU A 815 -22.11 -15.83 -2.85
N GLN A 816 -20.91 -15.25 -2.80
CA GLN A 816 -20.28 -14.79 -1.54
C GLN A 816 -21.14 -13.75 -0.81
N LEU A 817 -21.70 -12.79 -1.55
CA LEU A 817 -22.55 -11.75 -0.98
C LEU A 817 -23.79 -12.34 -0.30
N LEU A 818 -24.45 -13.31 -0.96
CA LEU A 818 -25.67 -13.96 -0.47
C LEU A 818 -25.42 -14.91 0.72
N THR A 819 -24.20 -15.38 0.92
CA THR A 819 -23.81 -16.22 2.07
C THR A 819 -23.23 -15.42 3.24
N SER A 820 -23.02 -14.10 3.07
CA SER A 820 -22.48 -13.26 4.13
C SER A 820 -23.41 -13.10 5.34
N SER A 821 -22.82 -12.95 6.52
CA SER A 821 -23.51 -12.63 7.78
C SER A 821 -24.34 -11.33 7.71
N LEU A 822 -23.90 -10.37 6.89
CA LEU A 822 -24.64 -9.14 6.62
C LEU A 822 -25.95 -9.41 5.86
N PHE A 823 -25.91 -10.31 4.87
CA PHE A 823 -27.07 -10.66 4.04
C PHE A 823 -28.02 -11.66 4.65
N SER A 824 -27.50 -12.59 5.45
CA SER A 824 -28.31 -13.58 6.17
C SER A 824 -29.34 -12.90 7.09
N SER A 825 -29.03 -11.70 7.59
CA SER A 825 -29.95 -10.85 8.34
C SER A 825 -31.05 -10.18 7.48
N THR A 826 -30.77 -9.93 6.20
CA THR A 826 -31.66 -9.23 5.26
C THR A 826 -32.63 -10.19 4.56
N TYR A 827 -32.19 -11.41 4.26
CA TYR A 827 -32.99 -12.45 3.61
C TYR A 827 -33.34 -13.56 4.59
N SER A 828 -34.59 -13.56 5.06
CA SER A 828 -35.09 -14.53 6.07
C SER A 828 -35.00 -16.02 5.69
N ASP A 829 -34.91 -16.36 4.40
CA ASP A 829 -34.66 -17.72 3.89
C ASP A 829 -34.37 -17.67 2.37
N ILE A 830 -33.10 -17.83 1.97
CA ILE A 830 -32.67 -17.84 0.56
C ILE A 830 -33.12 -19.10 -0.21
N HIS A 831 -33.50 -20.17 0.50
CA HIS A 831 -34.00 -21.41 -0.10
C HIS A 831 -35.51 -21.37 -0.38
N ASN A 832 -36.23 -20.38 0.17
CA ASN A 832 -37.62 -20.12 -0.17
C ASN A 832 -37.74 -19.18 -1.39
N SER A 833 -37.87 -19.78 -2.58
CA SER A 833 -37.93 -19.05 -3.86
C SER A 833 -39.06 -18.01 -3.96
N GLU A 834 -40.13 -18.11 -3.18
CA GLU A 834 -41.19 -17.09 -3.16
C GLU A 834 -40.80 -15.86 -2.33
N LEU A 835 -40.29 -16.09 -1.13
CA LEU A 835 -39.85 -15.03 -0.22
C LEU A 835 -38.62 -14.31 -0.79
N PHE A 836 -37.65 -15.06 -1.32
CA PHE A 836 -36.44 -14.51 -1.92
C PHE A 836 -36.76 -13.56 -3.09
N VAL A 837 -37.61 -13.98 -4.05
CA VAL A 837 -37.98 -13.15 -5.20
C VAL A 837 -38.74 -11.89 -4.77
N GLN A 838 -39.61 -11.98 -3.76
CA GLN A 838 -40.35 -10.82 -3.26
C GLN A 838 -39.44 -9.82 -2.54
N GLN A 839 -38.53 -10.31 -1.70
CA GLN A 839 -37.58 -9.49 -0.95
C GLN A 839 -36.58 -8.81 -1.89
N LEU A 840 -36.04 -9.56 -2.86
CA LEU A 840 -35.10 -9.04 -3.84
C LEU A 840 -35.73 -7.93 -4.69
N TYR A 841 -36.97 -8.08 -5.15
CA TYR A 841 -37.71 -7.02 -5.87
C TYR A 841 -37.98 -5.80 -4.98
N GLN A 842 -38.28 -6.02 -3.71
CA GLN A 842 -38.53 -4.95 -2.77
C GLN A 842 -37.25 -4.14 -2.50
N ASN A 843 -36.09 -4.78 -2.36
CA ASN A 843 -34.79 -4.13 -2.15
C ASN A 843 -34.29 -3.45 -3.43
N SER A 844 -34.16 -4.22 -4.52
CA SER A 844 -33.62 -3.73 -5.79
C SER A 844 -34.54 -2.71 -6.46
N LEU A 845 -35.85 -2.94 -6.54
CA LEU A 845 -36.77 -2.11 -7.34
C LEU A 845 -37.75 -1.27 -6.49
N GLY A 846 -37.73 -1.42 -5.15
CA GLY A 846 -38.62 -0.66 -4.26
C GLY A 846 -40.10 -1.06 -4.36
N ARG A 847 -40.41 -2.19 -5.00
CA ARG A 847 -41.78 -2.65 -5.28
C ARG A 847 -41.88 -4.17 -5.26
N ALA A 848 -43.08 -4.68 -5.00
CA ALA A 848 -43.36 -6.11 -5.17
C ALA A 848 -43.33 -6.52 -6.66
N PRO A 849 -42.93 -7.77 -6.98
CA PRO A 849 -43.07 -8.32 -8.32
C PRO A 849 -44.55 -8.46 -8.67
N ASP A 850 -44.90 -8.28 -9.95
CA ASP A 850 -46.25 -8.65 -10.40
C ASP A 850 -46.42 -10.18 -10.42
N GLN A 851 -47.67 -10.64 -10.56
CA GLN A 851 -47.96 -12.07 -10.46
C GLN A 851 -47.29 -12.90 -11.56
N GLU A 852 -47.02 -12.30 -12.73
CA GLU A 852 -46.40 -12.99 -13.87
C GLU A 852 -44.89 -13.11 -13.67
N GLY A 853 -44.22 -12.04 -13.24
CA GLY A 853 -42.81 -12.01 -12.87
C GLY A 853 -42.50 -12.89 -11.66
N LEU A 854 -43.33 -12.86 -10.61
CA LEU A 854 -43.17 -13.73 -9.45
C LEU A 854 -43.25 -15.21 -9.84
N ASN A 855 -44.22 -15.58 -10.66
CA ASN A 855 -44.37 -16.97 -11.12
C ASN A 855 -43.22 -17.40 -12.04
N TYR A 856 -42.70 -16.49 -12.87
CA TYR A 856 -41.58 -16.76 -13.76
C TYR A 856 -40.30 -17.05 -12.98
N TRP A 857 -39.88 -16.15 -12.08
CA TRP A 857 -38.64 -16.30 -11.32
C TRP A 857 -38.67 -17.48 -10.35
N LYS A 858 -39.79 -17.67 -9.62
CA LYS A 858 -40.01 -18.88 -8.82
C LYS A 858 -39.89 -20.15 -9.66
N GLY A 859 -40.40 -20.12 -10.89
CA GLY A 859 -40.32 -21.24 -11.82
C GLY A 859 -38.88 -21.57 -12.22
N GLN A 860 -38.04 -20.56 -12.47
CA GLN A 860 -36.62 -20.76 -12.80
C GLN A 860 -35.83 -21.33 -11.63
N LEU A 861 -35.96 -20.71 -10.44
CA LEU A 861 -35.27 -21.14 -9.21
C LEU A 861 -35.65 -22.58 -8.81
N ASN A 862 -36.94 -22.90 -8.76
CA ASN A 862 -37.41 -24.25 -8.38
C ASN A 862 -37.04 -25.33 -9.41
N SER A 863 -36.77 -24.94 -10.65
CA SER A 863 -36.34 -25.87 -11.71
C SER A 863 -34.82 -26.09 -11.75
N GLY A 864 -34.06 -25.35 -10.93
CA GLY A 864 -32.60 -25.38 -10.92
C GLY A 864 -31.95 -24.82 -12.19
N LYS A 865 -32.70 -24.07 -13.01
CA LYS A 865 -32.18 -23.44 -14.24
C LYS A 865 -31.43 -22.13 -13.99
N MET A 866 -31.56 -21.60 -12.77
CA MET A 866 -31.03 -20.33 -12.32
C MET A 866 -30.82 -20.45 -10.81
N SER A 867 -29.68 -20.01 -10.30
CA SER A 867 -29.40 -19.90 -8.87
C SER A 867 -29.93 -18.57 -8.30
N PRO A 868 -30.03 -18.43 -6.97
CA PRO A 868 -30.30 -17.14 -6.33
C PRO A 868 -29.30 -16.04 -6.74
N ALA A 869 -28.01 -16.39 -6.89
CA ALA A 869 -26.96 -15.49 -7.35
C ALA A 869 -27.14 -15.06 -8.81
N ASP A 870 -27.49 -16.01 -9.71
CA ASP A 870 -27.81 -15.70 -11.11
C ASP A 870 -28.96 -14.69 -11.22
N LEU A 871 -29.99 -14.85 -10.37
CA LEU A 871 -31.13 -13.94 -10.33
C LEU A 871 -30.74 -12.54 -9.83
N LEU A 872 -29.89 -12.48 -8.79
CA LEU A 872 -29.38 -11.23 -8.25
C LEU A 872 -28.56 -10.45 -9.30
N VAL A 873 -27.62 -11.12 -9.97
CA VAL A 873 -26.84 -10.52 -11.08
C VAL A 873 -27.76 -10.08 -12.23
N THR A 874 -28.77 -10.88 -12.57
CA THR A 874 -29.71 -10.54 -13.64
C THR A 874 -30.52 -9.27 -13.31
N ILE A 875 -30.89 -9.07 -12.05
CA ILE A 875 -31.63 -7.88 -11.60
C ILE A 875 -30.71 -6.66 -11.47
N SER A 876 -29.49 -6.83 -10.94
CA SER A 876 -28.51 -5.74 -10.81
C SER A 876 -28.05 -5.17 -12.15
N GLN A 877 -28.02 -6.00 -13.19
CA GLN A 877 -27.70 -5.60 -14.56
C GLN A 877 -28.94 -5.19 -15.38
N GLY A 878 -30.14 -5.20 -14.76
CA GLY A 878 -31.40 -4.89 -15.43
C GLY A 878 -31.58 -3.40 -15.73
N GLN A 879 -32.08 -3.08 -16.92
CA GLN A 879 -32.35 -1.69 -17.34
C GLN A 879 -33.28 -0.92 -16.37
N GLU A 880 -34.23 -1.62 -15.74
CA GLU A 880 -35.15 -1.01 -14.76
C GLU A 880 -34.42 -0.61 -13.47
N PHE A 881 -33.48 -1.44 -13.00
CA PHE A 881 -32.66 -1.17 -11.83
C PHE A 881 -31.67 -0.03 -12.11
N HIS A 882 -31.02 -0.07 -13.28
CA HIS A 882 -30.13 1.00 -13.75
C HIS A 882 -30.84 2.37 -13.75
N LEU A 883 -32.09 2.46 -14.21
CA LEU A 883 -32.83 3.73 -14.20
C LEU A 883 -33.24 4.21 -12.78
N LYS A 884 -33.30 3.32 -11.79
CA LYS A 884 -33.62 3.67 -10.38
C LYS A 884 -32.41 4.30 -9.68
N ILE A 885 -31.21 3.76 -9.89
CA ILE A 885 -29.99 4.11 -9.14
C ILE A 885 -29.23 5.31 -9.73
N VAL A 886 -29.47 5.67 -11.00
CA VAL A 886 -28.86 6.85 -11.65
C VAL A 886 -29.12 8.17 -10.90
N GLY A 887 -30.15 8.23 -10.05
CA GLY A 887 -30.43 9.40 -9.19
C GLY A 887 -29.67 9.44 -7.85
N SER A 888 -29.33 8.28 -7.26
CA SER A 888 -28.55 8.20 -6.01
C SER A 888 -27.04 8.26 -6.28
N MET A 889 -26.60 7.76 -7.44
CA MET A 889 -25.19 7.73 -7.87
C MET A 889 -24.62 9.09 -8.31
N LEU A 890 -25.45 10.12 -8.49
CA LEU A 890 -24.96 11.48 -8.81
C LEU A 890 -24.21 12.16 -7.65
N ASN A 891 -24.29 11.61 -6.43
CA ASN A 891 -23.52 12.07 -5.28
C ASN A 891 -22.19 11.31 -5.09
N GLY A 892 -21.89 10.34 -5.97
CA GLY A 892 -20.75 9.42 -5.83
C GLY A 892 -21.01 8.30 -4.82
N ILE A 893 -20.20 7.24 -4.90
CA ILE A 893 -20.12 6.19 -3.88
C ILE A 893 -18.87 6.49 -3.07
N GLU A 894 -19.04 6.92 -1.82
CA GLU A 894 -17.93 7.13 -0.91
C GLU A 894 -17.58 5.77 -0.30
N TYR A 895 -16.36 5.28 -0.53
CA TYR A 895 -15.81 4.14 0.18
C TYR A 895 -14.42 4.47 0.73
N TRP A 896 -14.05 3.80 1.80
CA TRP A 896 -12.73 3.89 2.41
C TRP A 896 -11.93 2.72 1.86
N GLY A 897 -11.08 3.01 0.89
CA GLY A 897 -10.09 2.06 0.40
C GLY A 897 -8.71 2.50 0.85
N VAL A 898 -7.90 1.56 1.34
CA VAL A 898 -6.46 1.60 1.06
C VAL A 898 -6.38 1.22 -0.41
N LEU A 899 -5.95 2.15 -1.27
CA LEU A 899 -5.69 1.77 -2.67
C LEU A 899 -4.54 0.75 -2.65
N PRO A 900 -4.51 -0.23 -3.56
CA PRO A 900 -3.25 -0.92 -3.83
C PRO A 900 -2.31 0.16 -4.36
N ILE A 901 -1.31 0.46 -3.53
CA ILE A 901 -0.21 1.39 -3.79
C ILE A 901 0.88 0.57 -4.46
#